data_AF-A0A1W9I8B7-F1
#
_entry.id   AF-A0A1W9I8B7-F1
#
_cell.length_a   1.000
_cell.length_b   1.000
_cell.length_c   1.000
_cell.angle_alpha   90.00
_cell.angle_beta   90.00
_cell.angle_gamma   90.00
#
_symmetry.space_group_name_H-M   'P 1'
#
loop_
_entity.id
_entity.type
_entity.pdbx_description
1 polymer ?
#
loop_
_entity_poly.entity_id
_entity_poly.type
_entity_poly.pdbx_seq_one_letter_code
_entity_poly.pdbx_strand_id
1 'polypeptide(L)'
;MNLLSSIEMESGVANDDLWYKDAIVYQLHVKTFADSNNDGIGDFTGLTEKLGYLQDLGVTALWLMPFYPSPGRDDGYDIADYGTISPDFGTMKDFKRFIGEAKRRGMRVITELVINHTSDQHAWFKRARRSPAGSSARDWYVWSDTDQKYANTRIIFSDTEKSNWTWDPEAHAYYWHRFFSHQPDLNFENPRVVRSVIQVMKRWVDAGVDGFRLDAIPYLCEAEGTSNENLPGTHEVIRMLRRELDAYGRDKILLAEANQWPEDVQYYFGQGDECHMAFHFPLMPRIYMAIAQEDRFPVTDILRQTPDIPENCQWAMFLRNHDELTLEMVSDIERDYLWSTYAADPRARINGGIRRRLAPLMDNDRRKIELMNSLLLSFPGTPIIYYGDEIGMGDNIYLGDRNGVRTPMQWSPDRNGGFSRADPARLFAPTIMDPVYGYESVNVEAQSRSLSSLLNWTKRLIAVRKSTLAFGRGSIMFIRPENRSVLAYVREYHGDTILCVANLSRSAQATELDLSPWKDRVPVEMLGQTSFPPIGDRPYMITLAPYSFYWFKLTEKELSPHVTTAIVPELETLVVPLGATWVSLERTRSVFERDVLPPYLARSRWFHERNAPMISTKVTSAVPFCNEGDWRPWIVMYMATRGSKTTRHALPIRINWEQFDKERRNPAALATARQGSRQGTLFDVAGEQAFLTMLIDNIRASTVVEEREQQLEFRPADAFLNEEAKPVENVRSIESDSTDTAAVIGEDYVVKFYRQIDAGPHPDIEVGHFLTDVASFAQAPRLLGSVELVEGDRRSAVASVQSFVGNQGDIWTVTAGFLDRLVEQQRFVSDGHVDEVDWQASYHHTLSQAGRRIADLHLALASRDDIAAFRPETGTEADSRAWTDALSVQARALHDKLRRYEGTSPNEQKLIATIVARFAALDGWLTRVRPALTLAKRIRHHGTLELGRMLIVKDDIAITSFGGDLRLPLEARRRKLPAARDVASVIRSIDAAAAAALVRAEKIAPDEGGKLASALDAWRERTASTFTVSYRDAMSADGLWPADTGAAERMLKFFVIEKLVDDIGQSLAGDTTRLPAQLADAARILPE
;
A
#
# COMPACT_ATOMS: atom_id res chain seq x y z
N MET A 1 -43.00 10.82 25.27
CA MET A 1 -43.94 11.45 24.33
C MET A 1 -43.29 12.74 23.87
N ASN A 2 -42.92 12.78 22.58
CA ASN A 2 -42.49 13.91 21.75
C ASN A 2 -41.27 14.74 22.15
N LEU A 3 -40.35 15.14 21.26
CA LEU A 3 -39.93 14.78 19.90
C LEU A 3 -38.99 15.93 19.49
N LEU A 4 -37.83 15.58 18.91
CA LEU A 4 -36.86 16.40 18.13
C LEU A 4 -35.45 16.43 18.73
N SER A 5 -34.74 15.32 18.49
CA SER A 5 -33.29 15.30 18.33
C SER A 5 -32.90 16.16 17.13
N SER A 6 -32.17 17.25 17.35
CA SER A 6 -31.40 17.91 16.30
C SER A 6 -30.30 16.97 15.86
N ILE A 7 -30.32 16.63 14.57
CA ILE A 7 -29.27 15.90 13.88
C ILE A 7 -28.02 16.79 13.91
N GLU A 8 -27.01 16.40 14.69
CA GLU A 8 -25.67 16.92 14.51
C GLU A 8 -25.12 16.32 13.21
N MET A 9 -25.05 17.16 12.18
CA MET A 9 -24.17 16.90 11.05
C MET A 9 -22.73 16.98 11.57
N GLU A 10 -22.05 15.84 11.69
CA GLU A 10 -20.59 15.80 11.77
C GLU A 10 -20.02 16.27 10.42
N SER A 11 -19.88 17.58 10.25
CA SER A 11 -18.92 18.15 9.31
C SER A 11 -17.53 18.05 9.95
N GLY A 12 -16.82 16.95 9.66
CA GLY A 12 -15.46 16.72 10.09
C GLY A 12 -14.47 17.70 9.44
N VAL A 13 -14.43 18.94 9.91
CA VAL A 13 -13.19 19.72 9.99
C VAL A 13 -12.96 19.93 11.48
N ALA A 14 -12.37 18.93 12.13
CA ALA A 14 -11.81 19.13 13.45
C ALA A 14 -10.82 20.30 13.35
N ASN A 15 -10.96 21.30 14.23
CA ASN A 15 -10.01 22.40 14.37
C ASN A 15 -8.64 21.81 14.77
N ASP A 16 -7.82 21.46 13.79
CA ASP A 16 -6.40 21.16 13.99
C ASP A 16 -5.61 22.44 13.74
N ASP A 17 -5.26 23.12 14.82
CA ASP A 17 -4.43 24.32 14.81
C ASP A 17 -3.02 24.07 14.20
N LEU A 18 -2.63 22.80 13.98
CA LEU A 18 -1.35 22.39 13.39
C LEU A 18 -1.47 21.84 11.95
N TRP A 19 -2.54 22.17 11.23
CA TRP A 19 -2.82 21.66 9.86
C TRP A 19 -1.63 21.75 8.90
N TYR A 20 -0.78 22.77 9.06
CA TYR A 20 0.38 23.00 8.21
C TYR A 20 1.43 21.90 8.31
N LYS A 21 1.49 21.15 9.42
CA LYS A 21 2.43 20.04 9.59
C LYS A 21 2.18 18.86 8.65
N ASP A 22 0.93 18.69 8.23
CA ASP A 22 0.50 17.61 7.35
C ASP A 22 0.28 18.08 5.92
N ALA A 23 0.40 19.39 5.68
CA ALA A 23 0.10 19.99 4.40
C ALA A 23 1.05 19.50 3.30
N ILE A 24 0.57 19.61 2.06
CA ILE A 24 1.39 19.51 0.85
C ILE A 24 1.14 20.81 0.12
N VAL A 25 2.15 21.68 0.13
CA VAL A 25 2.04 23.03 -0.39
C VAL A 25 2.42 23.02 -1.86
N TYR A 26 1.68 23.77 -2.67
CA TYR A 26 1.98 23.96 -4.07
C TYR A 26 2.23 25.45 -4.34
N GLN A 27 3.46 25.77 -4.74
CA GLN A 27 3.88 27.14 -5.04
C GLN A 27 3.57 27.48 -6.50
N LEU A 28 2.80 28.54 -6.71
CA LEU A 28 2.47 29.04 -8.05
C LEU A 28 2.36 30.56 -8.10
N HIS A 29 2.43 31.11 -9.31
CA HIS A 29 2.09 32.50 -9.59
C HIS A 29 0.81 32.56 -10.41
N VAL A 30 -0.15 33.40 -10.01
CA VAL A 30 -1.40 33.63 -10.76
C VAL A 30 -1.12 33.94 -12.23
N LYS A 31 -0.16 34.85 -12.49
CA LYS A 31 0.31 35.26 -13.82
C LYS A 31 0.69 34.11 -14.75
N THR A 32 1.24 33.01 -14.22
CA THR A 32 1.89 31.98 -15.02
C THR A 32 1.04 30.71 -15.14
N PHE A 33 -0.07 30.61 -14.41
CA PHE A 33 -0.77 29.33 -14.26
C PHE A 33 -1.87 29.09 -15.31
N ALA A 34 -2.83 30.00 -15.48
CA ALA A 34 -3.87 29.88 -16.51
C ALA A 34 -4.52 31.24 -16.82
N ASP A 35 -4.63 31.57 -18.11
CA ASP A 35 -5.27 32.79 -18.63
C ASP A 35 -6.69 32.46 -19.11
N SER A 36 -7.69 33.09 -18.47
CA SER A 36 -9.11 32.86 -18.79
C SER A 36 -9.68 33.88 -19.79
N ASN A 37 -9.07 35.07 -19.89
CA ASN A 37 -9.59 36.18 -20.66
C ASN A 37 -8.88 36.35 -22.03
N ASN A 38 -7.80 35.60 -22.25
CA ASN A 38 -6.95 35.55 -23.45
C ASN A 38 -6.19 36.86 -23.73
N ASP A 39 -5.78 37.58 -22.69
CA ASP A 39 -4.93 38.76 -22.82
C ASP A 39 -3.42 38.44 -22.86
N GLY A 40 -3.04 37.21 -22.52
CA GLY A 40 -1.68 36.71 -22.46
C GLY A 40 -1.09 36.58 -21.04
N ILE A 41 -1.88 36.88 -20.00
CA ILE A 41 -1.51 36.88 -18.59
C ILE A 41 -2.48 35.99 -17.81
N GLY A 42 -1.96 35.18 -16.88
CA GLY A 42 -2.79 34.33 -16.03
C GLY A 42 -3.53 35.13 -14.95
N ASP A 43 -4.74 34.69 -14.61
CA ASP A 43 -5.67 35.44 -13.75
C ASP A 43 -6.38 34.54 -12.71
N PHE A 44 -7.05 35.13 -11.71
CA PHE A 44 -7.72 34.37 -10.64
C PHE A 44 -8.89 33.51 -11.14
N THR A 45 -9.55 33.89 -12.22
CA THR A 45 -10.62 33.07 -12.82
C THR A 45 -10.02 31.82 -13.44
N GLY A 46 -8.95 31.96 -14.23
CA GLY A 46 -8.20 30.84 -14.79
C GLY A 46 -7.64 29.91 -13.70
N LEU A 47 -7.04 30.47 -12.64
CA LEU A 47 -6.58 29.67 -11.50
C LEU A 47 -7.72 28.90 -10.83
N THR A 48 -8.89 29.52 -10.68
CA THR A 48 -10.09 28.88 -10.10
C THR A 48 -10.54 27.67 -10.93
N GLU A 49 -10.49 27.78 -12.26
CA GLU A 49 -10.84 26.67 -13.16
C GLU A 49 -9.89 25.47 -13.03
N LYS A 50 -8.63 25.71 -12.66
CA LYS A 50 -7.60 24.69 -12.48
C LYS A 50 -7.52 24.10 -11.08
N LEU A 51 -8.36 24.54 -10.13
CA LEU A 51 -8.41 23.95 -8.78
C LEU A 51 -8.76 22.45 -8.78
N GLY A 52 -9.49 21.96 -9.79
CA GLY A 52 -9.76 20.53 -9.95
C GLY A 52 -8.48 19.72 -10.19
N TYR A 53 -7.53 20.24 -10.97
CA TYR A 53 -6.23 19.63 -11.21
C TYR A 53 -5.40 19.57 -9.93
N LEU A 54 -5.34 20.66 -9.17
CA LEU A 54 -4.58 20.73 -7.92
C LEU A 54 -5.15 19.77 -6.86
N GLN A 55 -6.48 19.69 -6.77
CA GLN A 55 -7.15 18.72 -5.91
C GLN A 55 -6.79 17.27 -6.30
N ASP A 56 -6.85 16.94 -7.59
CA ASP A 56 -6.49 15.62 -8.12
C ASP A 56 -4.99 15.31 -7.96
N LEU A 57 -4.12 16.32 -7.96
CA LEU A 57 -2.71 16.17 -7.61
C LEU A 57 -2.51 15.76 -6.13
N GLY A 58 -3.49 16.09 -5.27
CA GLY A 58 -3.50 15.73 -3.86
C GLY A 58 -2.92 16.81 -2.92
N VAL A 59 -2.63 18.00 -3.43
CA VAL A 59 -2.11 19.14 -2.65
C VAL A 59 -3.20 19.69 -1.73
N THR A 60 -2.80 20.24 -0.58
CA THR A 60 -3.73 20.70 0.46
C THR A 60 -3.58 22.18 0.81
N ALA A 61 -2.53 22.82 0.31
CA ALA A 61 -2.33 24.26 0.46
C ALA A 61 -1.69 24.87 -0.79
N LEU A 62 -2.09 26.10 -1.12
CA LEU A 62 -1.56 26.86 -2.24
C LEU A 62 -0.76 28.04 -1.71
N TRP A 63 0.50 28.17 -2.12
CA TRP A 63 1.29 29.37 -1.87
C TRP A 63 1.31 30.21 -3.14
N LEU A 64 0.69 31.38 -3.08
CA LEU A 64 0.63 32.34 -4.17
C LEU A 64 1.78 33.35 -4.05
N MET A 65 2.56 33.47 -5.13
CA MET A 65 3.47 34.60 -5.37
C MET A 65 2.72 35.95 -5.41
N PRO A 66 3.40 37.11 -5.36
CA PRO A 66 2.74 38.40 -5.23
C PRO A 66 1.76 38.67 -6.38
N PHE A 67 0.55 39.09 -6.02
CA PHE A 67 -0.53 39.44 -6.96
C PHE A 67 -1.04 40.88 -6.78
N TYR A 68 -0.28 41.67 -6.02
CA TYR A 68 -0.56 43.07 -5.72
C TYR A 68 -0.24 43.96 -6.94
N PRO A 69 -0.82 45.17 -7.05
CA PRO A 69 -0.34 46.18 -7.97
C PRO A 69 1.15 46.43 -7.77
N SER A 70 1.90 46.30 -8.86
CA SER A 70 3.35 46.46 -8.91
C SER A 70 3.72 46.95 -10.31
N PRO A 71 4.81 47.72 -10.48
CA PRO A 71 5.35 48.04 -11.81
C PRO A 71 6.07 46.85 -12.47
N GLY A 72 6.17 45.70 -11.78
CA GLY A 72 6.67 44.43 -12.32
C GLY A 72 8.19 44.39 -12.51
N ARG A 73 8.95 45.24 -11.80
CA ARG A 73 10.41 45.33 -11.98
C ARG A 73 11.17 44.26 -11.20
N ASP A 74 10.54 43.69 -10.17
CA ASP A 74 10.97 42.46 -9.50
C ASP A 74 9.79 41.49 -9.41
N ASP A 75 9.09 41.32 -10.53
CA ASP A 75 8.05 40.32 -10.71
C ASP A 75 6.89 40.36 -9.69
N GLY A 76 6.60 41.54 -9.12
CA GLY A 76 5.54 41.72 -8.13
C GLY A 76 6.02 41.89 -6.69
N TYR A 77 7.29 41.59 -6.39
CA TYR A 77 7.87 41.82 -5.05
C TYR A 77 8.06 43.32 -4.75
N ASP A 78 8.16 44.15 -5.78
CA ASP A 78 8.08 45.61 -5.70
C ASP A 78 6.62 46.09 -5.60
N ILE A 79 6.00 45.94 -4.43
CA ILE A 79 4.58 46.26 -4.20
C ILE A 79 4.31 47.76 -4.20
N ALA A 80 3.38 48.22 -5.05
CA ALA A 80 2.93 49.61 -5.13
C ALA A 80 1.63 49.90 -4.34
N ASP A 81 0.83 48.87 -4.05
CA ASP A 81 -0.36 48.95 -3.17
C ASP A 81 -0.68 47.58 -2.55
N TYR A 82 -0.61 47.46 -1.22
CA TYR A 82 -0.97 46.23 -0.49
C TYR A 82 -2.49 45.96 -0.40
N GLY A 83 -3.33 46.95 -0.71
CA GLY A 83 -4.76 46.91 -0.39
C GLY A 83 -5.64 46.26 -1.46
N THR A 84 -5.13 46.06 -2.67
CA THR A 84 -5.93 45.59 -3.81
C THR A 84 -5.19 44.54 -4.63
N ILE A 85 -5.89 43.96 -5.60
CA ILE A 85 -5.35 43.02 -6.59
C ILE A 85 -4.85 43.82 -7.80
N SER A 86 -3.75 43.37 -8.42
CA SER A 86 -3.30 43.94 -9.70
C SER A 86 -4.40 43.79 -10.76
N PRO A 87 -4.71 44.83 -11.55
CA PRO A 87 -5.72 44.74 -12.61
C PRO A 87 -5.48 43.58 -13.59
N ASP A 88 -4.20 43.21 -13.81
CA ASP A 88 -3.81 42.12 -14.70
C ASP A 88 -4.28 40.74 -14.20
N PHE A 89 -4.53 40.58 -12.90
CA PHE A 89 -4.93 39.29 -12.31
C PHE A 89 -6.42 39.21 -11.98
N GLY A 90 -7.17 40.29 -12.22
CA GLY A 90 -8.60 40.41 -11.94
C GLY A 90 -8.92 41.30 -10.75
N THR A 91 -10.00 41.00 -10.04
CA THR A 91 -10.54 41.84 -8.97
C THR A 91 -10.54 41.16 -7.60
N MET A 92 -10.75 41.94 -6.55
CA MET A 92 -10.98 41.41 -5.19
C MET A 92 -12.18 40.43 -5.14
N LYS A 93 -13.18 40.58 -6.03
CA LYS A 93 -14.30 39.65 -6.12
C LYS A 93 -13.86 38.30 -6.66
N ASP A 94 -12.99 38.29 -7.66
CA ASP A 94 -12.45 37.07 -8.27
C ASP A 94 -11.54 36.34 -7.28
N PHE A 95 -10.71 37.09 -6.54
CA PHE A 95 -9.92 36.55 -5.43
C PHE A 95 -10.79 35.87 -4.35
N LYS A 96 -11.84 36.54 -3.87
CA LYS A 96 -12.76 35.95 -2.87
C LYS A 96 -13.48 34.71 -3.39
N ARG A 97 -13.83 34.70 -4.69
CA ARG A 97 -14.39 33.50 -5.34
C ARG A 97 -13.38 32.36 -5.35
N PHE A 98 -12.13 32.62 -5.74
CA PHE A 98 -11.04 31.66 -5.69
C PHE A 98 -10.86 31.09 -4.27
N ILE A 99 -10.80 31.93 -3.24
CA ILE A 99 -10.69 31.49 -1.84
C ILE A 99 -11.86 30.57 -1.45
N GLY A 100 -13.10 30.94 -1.78
CA GLY A 100 -14.28 30.11 -1.50
C GLY A 100 -14.22 28.75 -2.19
N GLU A 101 -13.77 28.72 -3.44
CA GLU A 101 -13.63 27.50 -4.24
C GLU A 101 -12.47 26.60 -3.79
N ALA A 102 -11.37 27.18 -3.32
CA ALA A 102 -10.25 26.45 -2.70
C ALA A 102 -10.70 25.80 -1.38
N LYS A 103 -11.37 26.55 -0.50
CA LYS A 103 -11.90 26.04 0.77
C LYS A 103 -12.92 24.93 0.59
N ARG A 104 -13.81 25.06 -0.42
CA ARG A 104 -14.78 24.01 -0.78
C ARG A 104 -14.12 22.68 -1.15
N ARG A 105 -12.85 22.70 -1.57
CA ARG A 105 -12.04 21.52 -1.92
C ARG A 105 -11.06 21.13 -0.81
N GLY A 106 -11.16 21.73 0.38
CA GLY A 106 -10.25 21.47 1.49
C GLY A 106 -8.84 22.04 1.30
N MET A 107 -8.66 23.00 0.40
CA MET A 107 -7.36 23.66 0.17
C MET A 107 -7.25 24.97 0.96
N ARG A 108 -6.14 25.13 1.66
CA ARG A 108 -5.73 26.38 2.33
C ARG A 108 -4.98 27.29 1.37
N VAL A 109 -4.98 28.61 1.62
CA VAL A 109 -4.26 29.58 0.78
C VAL A 109 -3.30 30.42 1.61
N ILE A 110 -2.02 30.37 1.24
CA ILE A 110 -0.92 31.17 1.79
C ILE A 110 -0.54 32.22 0.74
N THR A 111 -0.29 33.45 1.18
CA THR A 111 0.09 34.56 0.29
C THR A 111 1.40 35.20 0.73
N GLU A 112 2.06 35.92 -0.17
CA GLU A 112 3.26 36.71 0.15
C GLU A 112 2.91 37.91 1.02
N LEU A 113 3.71 38.16 2.05
CA LEU A 113 3.68 39.39 2.83
C LEU A 113 5.09 40.00 2.77
N VAL A 114 5.34 40.75 1.70
CA VAL A 114 6.61 41.47 1.47
C VAL A 114 6.65 42.70 2.35
N ILE A 115 7.41 42.64 3.44
CA ILE A 115 7.36 43.66 4.50
C ILE A 115 8.66 44.42 4.65
N ASN A 116 9.79 43.90 4.18
CA ASN A 116 11.06 44.61 4.24
C ASN A 116 11.02 45.94 3.48
N HIS A 117 10.42 45.93 2.29
CA HIS A 117 10.47 47.05 1.35
C HIS A 117 9.15 47.22 0.62
N THR A 118 9.01 48.35 -0.08
CA THR A 118 7.90 48.62 -1.03
C THR A 118 8.47 49.05 -2.37
N SER A 119 7.67 49.10 -3.44
CA SER A 119 8.06 49.82 -4.65
C SER A 119 8.32 51.30 -4.36
N ASP A 120 9.27 51.90 -5.08
CA ASP A 120 9.45 53.35 -5.12
C ASP A 120 8.23 54.10 -5.69
N GLN A 121 7.32 53.37 -6.35
CA GLN A 121 6.02 53.86 -6.82
C GLN A 121 4.93 53.85 -5.75
N HIS A 122 5.17 53.22 -4.60
CA HIS A 122 4.22 53.16 -3.49
C HIS A 122 3.88 54.57 -2.98
N ALA A 123 2.62 54.79 -2.62
CA ALA A 123 2.16 56.10 -2.14
C ALA A 123 2.92 56.59 -0.89
N TRP A 124 3.39 55.65 -0.07
CA TRP A 124 4.22 55.95 1.10
C TRP A 124 5.57 56.55 0.68
N PHE A 125 6.31 55.94 -0.26
CA PHE A 125 7.62 56.45 -0.69
C PHE A 125 7.51 57.78 -1.44
N LYS A 126 6.53 57.90 -2.35
CA LYS A 126 6.23 59.17 -3.05
C LYS A 126 5.95 60.31 -2.08
N ARG A 127 5.26 60.02 -0.98
CA ARG A 127 5.01 60.98 0.10
C ARG A 127 6.28 61.25 0.91
N ALA A 128 7.06 60.22 1.26
CA ALA A 128 8.27 60.33 2.05
C ALA A 128 9.35 61.18 1.35
N ARG A 129 9.61 60.95 0.07
CA ARG A 129 10.62 61.68 -0.71
C ARG A 129 10.32 63.19 -0.82
N ARG A 130 9.04 63.56 -0.85
CA ARG A 130 8.55 64.97 -0.87
C ARG A 130 8.48 65.64 0.49
N SER A 131 8.57 64.87 1.56
CA SER A 131 8.37 65.38 2.92
C SER A 131 9.70 65.88 3.52
N PRO A 132 9.68 66.95 4.33
CA PRO A 132 10.89 67.46 4.99
C PRO A 132 11.59 66.40 5.86
N ALA A 133 12.91 66.51 6.00
CA ALA A 133 13.70 65.68 6.92
C ALA A 133 13.16 65.74 8.36
N GLY A 134 13.11 64.58 9.04
CA GLY A 134 12.57 64.45 10.41
C GLY A 134 11.04 64.54 10.53
N SER A 135 10.31 64.58 9.42
CA SER A 135 8.85 64.52 9.45
C SER A 135 8.37 63.07 9.53
N SER A 136 7.22 62.85 10.18
CA SER A 136 6.67 61.49 10.31
C SER A 136 6.41 60.80 8.97
N ALA A 137 6.19 61.53 7.87
CA ALA A 137 6.00 60.95 6.56
C ALA A 137 7.33 60.55 5.90
N ARG A 138 8.42 61.27 6.20
CA ARG A 138 9.79 60.94 5.77
C ARG A 138 10.27 59.65 6.42
N ASP A 139 10.03 59.51 7.73
CA ASP A 139 10.51 58.41 8.58
C ASP A 139 9.83 57.05 8.31
N TRP A 140 9.06 56.92 7.23
CA TRP A 140 8.56 55.60 6.78
C TRP A 140 9.65 54.77 6.11
N TYR A 141 10.71 55.42 5.65
CA TYR A 141 11.86 54.80 4.99
C TYR A 141 13.15 55.24 5.68
N VAL A 142 14.23 54.53 5.40
CA VAL A 142 15.55 54.79 5.99
C VAL A 142 16.33 55.76 5.11
N TRP A 143 16.72 56.92 5.66
CA TRP A 143 17.39 58.01 4.94
C TRP A 143 18.76 58.33 5.54
N SER A 144 19.67 58.82 4.71
CA SER A 144 20.99 59.31 5.12
C SER A 144 21.48 60.43 4.21
N ASP A 145 22.26 61.37 4.77
CA ASP A 145 22.94 62.41 3.97
C ASP A 145 24.16 61.86 3.21
N THR A 146 24.64 60.68 3.60
CA THR A 146 25.79 59.99 2.99
C THR A 146 25.49 58.50 2.78
N ASP A 147 26.20 57.87 1.85
CA ASP A 147 26.17 56.43 1.58
C ASP A 147 27.13 55.63 2.48
N GLN A 148 27.69 56.25 3.53
CA GLN A 148 28.76 55.68 4.36
C GLN A 148 28.25 54.93 5.60
N LYS A 149 26.94 54.98 5.88
CA LYS A 149 26.32 54.24 6.97
C LYS A 149 26.21 52.75 6.62
N TYR A 150 26.25 51.89 7.64
CA TYR A 150 26.06 50.44 7.48
C TYR A 150 27.11 49.78 6.56
N ALA A 151 28.35 50.27 6.56
CA ALA A 151 29.40 49.84 5.64
C ALA A 151 29.79 48.35 5.71
N ASN A 152 29.40 47.63 6.77
CA ASN A 152 29.67 46.19 6.96
C ASN A 152 28.60 45.28 6.33
N THR A 153 27.59 45.82 5.65
CA THR A 153 26.51 45.03 5.04
C THR A 153 26.85 44.63 3.61
N ARG A 154 26.61 43.35 3.29
CA ARG A 154 26.76 42.82 1.93
C ARG A 154 25.69 43.38 0.98
N ILE A 155 25.97 43.33 -0.31
CA ILE A 155 24.99 43.60 -1.39
C ILE A 155 24.45 42.25 -1.87
N ILE A 156 23.12 42.06 -1.83
CA ILE A 156 22.48 40.79 -2.22
C ILE A 156 22.54 40.64 -3.74
N PHE A 157 21.96 41.59 -4.49
CA PHE A 157 21.97 41.61 -5.95
C PHE A 157 23.22 42.27 -6.53
N SER A 158 24.38 41.70 -6.18
CA SER A 158 25.70 42.22 -6.56
C SER A 158 25.95 42.31 -8.06
N ASP A 159 25.22 41.55 -8.89
CA ASP A 159 25.29 41.64 -10.36
C ASP A 159 24.66 42.93 -10.90
N THR A 160 23.79 43.61 -10.13
CA THR A 160 23.02 44.78 -10.57
C THR A 160 23.30 46.03 -9.72
N GLU A 161 23.28 45.90 -8.40
CA GLU A 161 23.41 47.03 -7.47
C GLU A 161 24.86 47.22 -7.04
N LYS A 162 25.30 48.48 -6.97
CA LYS A 162 26.67 48.85 -6.58
C LYS A 162 26.79 49.26 -5.11
N SER A 163 25.66 49.57 -4.49
CA SER A 163 25.52 50.04 -3.12
C SER A 163 24.12 49.71 -2.62
N ASN A 164 23.96 49.58 -1.31
CA ASN A 164 22.64 49.50 -0.66
C ASN A 164 22.04 50.91 -0.39
N TRP A 165 22.74 51.97 -0.84
CA TRP A 165 22.28 53.35 -0.77
C TRP A 165 22.14 53.94 -2.18
N THR A 166 20.97 54.51 -2.47
CA THR A 166 20.71 55.24 -3.73
C THR A 166 20.33 56.68 -3.43
N TRP A 167 20.90 57.62 -4.19
CA TRP A 167 20.56 59.04 -4.10
C TRP A 167 19.20 59.32 -4.73
N ASP A 168 18.25 59.89 -3.96
CA ASP A 168 16.99 60.40 -4.51
C ASP A 168 17.09 61.92 -4.76
N PRO A 169 16.90 62.37 -6.02
CA PRO A 169 17.09 63.77 -6.40
C PRO A 169 15.99 64.72 -5.89
N GLU A 170 14.80 64.22 -5.56
CA GLU A 170 13.68 65.03 -5.02
C GLU A 170 13.84 65.22 -3.50
N ALA A 171 14.33 64.17 -2.84
CA ALA A 171 14.57 64.11 -1.42
C ALA A 171 15.90 64.74 -0.98
N HIS A 172 16.82 64.96 -1.93
CA HIS A 172 18.20 65.40 -1.70
C HIS A 172 18.92 64.61 -0.59
N ALA A 173 18.70 63.29 -0.57
CA ALA A 173 19.30 62.37 0.40
C ALA A 173 19.40 60.96 -0.19
N TYR A 174 20.24 60.13 0.39
CA TYR A 174 20.28 58.70 0.11
C TYR A 174 19.16 57.99 0.86
N TYR A 175 18.57 56.97 0.23
CA TYR A 175 17.69 56.01 0.89
C TYR A 175 18.27 54.59 0.81
N TRP A 176 17.95 53.79 1.83
CA TRP A 176 18.40 52.42 1.94
C TRP A 176 17.54 51.45 1.12
N HIS A 177 18.18 50.45 0.52
CA HIS A 177 17.54 49.31 -0.10
C HIS A 177 18.44 48.07 -0.01
N ARG A 178 17.89 46.92 0.39
CA ARG A 178 18.64 45.64 0.41
C ARG A 178 18.62 44.91 -0.93
N PHE A 179 17.58 45.17 -1.70
CA PHE A 179 17.34 44.59 -3.02
C PHE A 179 17.63 45.65 -4.09
N PHE A 180 16.79 45.76 -5.12
CA PHE A 180 16.97 46.79 -6.13
C PHE A 180 16.72 48.19 -5.59
N SER A 181 17.36 49.18 -6.21
CA SER A 181 17.17 50.61 -5.91
C SER A 181 15.70 51.04 -5.97
N HIS A 182 14.85 50.39 -6.76
CA HIS A 182 13.41 50.68 -6.80
C HIS A 182 12.57 49.97 -5.74
N GLN A 183 13.22 49.31 -4.77
CA GLN A 183 12.62 48.66 -3.61
C GLN A 183 13.15 49.33 -2.32
N PRO A 184 12.79 50.60 -2.04
CA PRO A 184 13.20 51.27 -0.82
C PRO A 184 12.68 50.55 0.44
N ASP A 185 13.59 50.36 1.40
CA ASP A 185 13.35 49.63 2.64
C ASP A 185 12.51 50.45 3.63
N LEU A 186 11.53 49.77 4.24
CA LEU A 186 10.67 50.34 5.26
C LEU A 186 11.43 50.46 6.59
N ASN A 187 11.24 51.58 7.28
CA ASN A 187 11.86 51.80 8.58
C ASN A 187 11.06 51.12 9.71
N PHE A 188 11.51 49.95 10.17
CA PHE A 188 10.85 49.21 11.24
C PHE A 188 11.08 49.77 12.66
N GLU A 189 12.03 50.69 12.86
CA GLU A 189 12.12 51.45 14.12
C GLU A 189 10.92 52.37 14.31
N ASN A 190 10.18 52.70 13.24
CA ASN A 190 8.99 53.51 13.30
C ASN A 190 7.74 52.66 13.64
N PRO A 191 7.11 52.82 14.83
CA PRO A 191 5.95 52.00 15.22
C PRO A 191 4.73 52.18 14.31
N ARG A 192 4.67 53.24 13.50
CA ARG A 192 3.60 53.45 12.51
C ARG A 192 3.73 52.48 11.33
N VAL A 193 4.95 52.13 10.93
CA VAL A 193 5.22 51.13 9.88
C VAL A 193 4.76 49.77 10.35
N VAL A 194 5.21 49.31 11.53
CA VAL A 194 4.79 48.03 12.14
C VAL A 194 3.26 47.91 12.23
N ARG A 195 2.58 48.94 12.75
CA ARG A 195 1.11 48.96 12.82
C ARG A 195 0.44 48.88 11.44
N SER A 196 1.02 49.49 10.42
CA SER A 196 0.46 49.47 9.06
C SER A 196 0.62 48.09 8.42
N VAL A 197 1.76 47.43 8.63
CA VAL A 197 1.97 46.03 8.21
C VAL A 197 0.96 45.09 8.88
N ILE A 198 0.73 45.23 10.19
CA ILE A 198 -0.29 44.45 10.90
C ILE A 198 -1.69 44.67 10.31
N GLN A 199 -2.03 45.89 9.90
CA GLN A 199 -3.32 46.18 9.25
C GLN A 199 -3.44 45.53 7.87
N VAL A 200 -2.35 45.52 7.09
CA VAL A 200 -2.30 44.80 5.81
C VAL A 200 -2.54 43.31 6.03
N MET A 201 -1.84 42.70 6.99
CA MET A 201 -2.01 41.29 7.35
C MET A 201 -3.47 40.98 7.72
N LYS A 202 -4.08 41.76 8.64
CA LYS A 202 -5.47 41.56 9.08
C LYS A 202 -6.47 41.67 7.92
N ARG A 203 -6.27 42.63 7.01
CA ARG A 203 -7.11 42.81 5.81
C ARG A 203 -7.13 41.55 4.92
N TRP A 204 -6.00 40.86 4.76
CA TRP A 204 -5.93 39.65 3.95
C TRP A 204 -6.49 38.42 4.67
N VAL A 205 -6.35 38.35 6.00
CA VAL A 205 -7.08 37.37 6.83
C VAL A 205 -8.59 37.54 6.67
N ASP A 206 -9.12 38.77 6.70
CA ASP A 206 -10.54 39.07 6.44
C ASP A 206 -10.99 38.68 5.02
N ALA A 207 -10.07 38.72 4.05
CA ALA A 207 -10.33 38.24 2.69
C ALA A 207 -10.31 36.71 2.58
N GLY A 208 -9.89 36.01 3.65
CA GLY A 208 -9.96 34.56 3.80
C GLY A 208 -8.64 33.82 3.64
N VAL A 209 -7.51 34.53 3.57
CA VAL A 209 -6.15 33.95 3.55
C VAL A 209 -5.88 33.16 4.83
N ASP A 210 -5.23 32.01 4.69
CA ASP A 210 -4.93 31.07 5.77
C ASP A 210 -3.50 31.21 6.34
N GLY A 211 -2.63 31.98 5.69
CA GLY A 211 -1.31 32.29 6.21
C GLY A 211 -0.49 33.18 5.30
N PHE A 212 0.70 33.56 5.78
CA PHE A 212 1.61 34.43 5.05
C PHE A 212 3.02 33.86 4.99
N ARG A 213 3.62 33.87 3.81
CA ARG A 213 5.07 33.75 3.66
C ARG A 213 5.66 35.14 3.85
N LEU A 214 6.45 35.31 4.91
CA LEU A 214 7.12 36.56 5.21
C LEU A 214 8.42 36.60 4.39
N ASP A 215 8.45 37.49 3.41
CA ASP A 215 9.58 37.67 2.49
C ASP A 215 10.63 38.59 3.10
N ALA A 216 11.91 38.27 2.87
CA ALA A 216 13.05 39.10 3.21
C ALA A 216 13.17 39.46 4.71
N ILE A 217 12.66 38.60 5.60
CA ILE A 217 12.58 38.93 7.03
C ILE A 217 13.91 39.06 7.76
N PRO A 218 15.06 38.51 7.33
CA PRO A 218 16.30 38.77 8.05
C PRO A 218 16.75 40.23 8.06
N TYR A 219 16.15 41.06 7.21
CA TYR A 219 16.69 42.38 6.88
C TYR A 219 15.89 43.56 7.44
N LEU A 220 14.84 43.32 8.24
CA LEU A 220 13.88 44.36 8.64
C LEU A 220 14.47 45.53 9.43
N CYS A 221 15.52 45.31 10.22
CA CYS A 221 16.14 46.33 11.07
C CYS A 221 17.63 46.45 10.78
N GLU A 222 18.16 47.67 10.86
CA GLU A 222 19.56 48.00 10.63
C GLU A 222 20.21 48.72 11.82
N ALA A 223 21.43 48.33 12.17
CA ALA A 223 22.25 48.91 13.23
C ALA A 223 23.72 49.04 12.80
N GLU A 224 24.34 50.18 13.12
CA GLU A 224 25.74 50.44 12.81
C GLU A 224 26.69 49.39 13.43
N GLY A 225 27.73 49.03 12.67
CA GLY A 225 28.73 48.05 13.09
C GLY A 225 28.27 46.58 13.03
N THR A 226 27.05 46.30 12.54
CA THR A 226 26.52 44.94 12.38
C THR A 226 26.46 44.52 10.91
N SER A 227 26.08 43.27 10.63
CA SER A 227 25.78 42.80 9.27
C SER A 227 24.43 43.32 8.74
N ASN A 228 23.56 43.85 9.61
CA ASN A 228 22.16 44.17 9.32
C ASN A 228 21.33 42.95 8.86
N GLU A 229 21.66 41.78 9.42
CA GLU A 229 20.91 40.54 9.23
C GLU A 229 20.64 39.91 10.60
N ASN A 230 19.46 39.31 10.78
CA ASN A 230 19.08 38.57 12.00
C ASN A 230 19.16 39.41 13.30
N LEU A 231 18.96 40.73 13.22
CA LEU A 231 19.09 41.60 14.39
C LEU A 231 17.98 41.31 15.43
N PRO A 232 18.24 41.50 16.74
CA PRO A 232 17.21 41.30 17.77
C PRO A 232 15.93 42.13 17.55
N GLY A 233 16.06 43.33 16.96
CA GLY A 233 14.93 44.19 16.60
C GLY A 233 14.01 43.55 15.56
N THR A 234 14.59 42.84 14.58
CA THR A 234 13.86 42.08 13.57
C THR A 234 13.00 40.99 14.23
N HIS A 235 13.58 40.20 15.12
CA HIS A 235 12.86 39.14 15.84
C HIS A 235 11.73 39.69 16.72
N GLU A 236 11.92 40.87 17.33
CA GLU A 236 10.85 41.52 18.11
C GLU A 236 9.67 41.93 17.22
N VAL A 237 9.93 42.47 16.01
CA VAL A 237 8.87 42.77 15.04
C VAL A 237 8.10 41.50 14.66
N ILE A 238 8.80 40.38 14.42
CA ILE A 238 8.18 39.10 14.06
C ILE A 238 7.32 38.57 15.22
N ARG A 239 7.80 38.62 16.47
CA ARG A 239 6.99 38.29 17.67
C ARG A 239 5.73 39.14 17.76
N MET A 240 5.83 40.44 17.46
CA MET A 240 4.66 41.32 17.43
C MET A 240 3.66 40.90 16.34
N LEU A 241 4.13 40.57 15.13
CA LEU A 241 3.27 40.07 14.05
C LEU A 241 2.57 38.76 14.44
N ARG A 242 3.32 37.81 15.00
CA ARG A 242 2.79 36.53 15.48
C ARG A 242 1.72 36.73 16.54
N ARG A 243 2.00 37.52 17.58
CA ARG A 243 1.05 37.79 18.66
C ARG A 243 -0.25 38.41 18.14
N GLU A 244 -0.15 39.33 17.20
CA GLU A 244 -1.32 39.98 16.58
C GLU A 244 -2.08 39.04 15.65
N LEU A 245 -1.41 38.12 14.95
CA LEU A 245 -2.04 37.10 14.13
C LEU A 245 -2.80 36.09 14.99
N ASP A 246 -2.16 35.52 16.01
CA ASP A 246 -2.77 34.52 16.91
C ASP A 246 -3.99 35.10 17.65
N ALA A 247 -3.93 36.38 18.03
CA ALA A 247 -5.05 37.08 18.64
C ALA A 247 -6.21 37.34 17.67
N TYR A 248 -5.94 37.39 16.36
CA TYR A 248 -6.91 37.71 15.32
C TYR A 248 -7.50 36.46 14.64
N GLY A 249 -6.71 35.39 14.47
CA GLY A 249 -7.12 34.11 13.91
C GLY A 249 -6.16 32.99 14.30
N ARG A 250 -6.65 32.03 15.10
CA ARG A 250 -5.84 30.96 15.70
C ARG A 250 -5.29 29.90 14.73
N ASP A 251 -5.97 29.66 13.61
CA ASP A 251 -5.61 28.64 12.63
C ASP A 251 -4.76 29.19 11.47
N LYS A 252 -4.12 30.35 11.67
CA LYS A 252 -3.36 31.09 10.66
C LYS A 252 -1.87 30.96 10.88
N ILE A 253 -1.10 30.89 9.80
CA ILE A 253 0.34 30.62 9.88
C ILE A 253 1.21 31.76 9.37
N LEU A 254 2.46 31.78 9.85
CA LEU A 254 3.56 32.58 9.34
C LEU A 254 4.68 31.64 8.90
N LEU A 255 5.12 31.77 7.66
CA LEU A 255 6.21 31.02 7.04
C LEU A 255 7.39 31.97 6.78
N ALA A 256 8.50 31.76 7.46
CA ALA A 256 9.71 32.54 7.33
C ALA A 256 10.51 32.18 6.08
N GLU A 257 10.78 33.16 5.22
CA GLU A 257 11.91 33.10 4.30
C GLU A 257 13.15 33.68 4.96
N ALA A 258 13.96 32.79 5.53
CA ALA A 258 15.28 33.12 6.09
C ALA A 258 16.33 32.20 5.44
N ASN A 259 16.95 32.65 4.35
CA ASN A 259 18.07 31.95 3.72
C ASN A 259 19.36 32.18 4.50
N GLN A 260 19.53 31.48 5.62
CA GLN A 260 20.65 31.61 6.56
C GLN A 260 21.19 30.22 6.93
N TRP A 261 22.27 30.14 7.70
CA TRP A 261 22.80 28.88 8.25
C TRP A 261 21.80 28.23 9.23
N PRO A 262 21.80 26.89 9.42
CA PRO A 262 20.81 26.19 10.25
C PRO A 262 20.65 26.79 11.66
N GLU A 263 21.76 27.15 12.29
CA GLU A 263 21.82 27.74 13.63
C GLU A 263 21.23 29.14 13.70
N ASP A 264 21.13 29.87 12.59
CA ASP A 264 20.51 31.20 12.54
C ASP A 264 19.02 31.08 12.20
N VAL A 265 18.64 30.15 11.32
CA VAL A 265 17.24 29.95 10.94
C VAL A 265 16.39 29.50 12.13
N GLN A 266 16.96 28.76 13.09
CA GLN A 266 16.23 28.31 14.28
C GLN A 266 15.62 29.47 15.08
N TYR A 267 16.26 30.65 15.09
CA TYR A 267 15.79 31.79 15.88
C TYR A 267 14.48 32.36 15.36
N TYR A 268 14.14 32.14 14.09
CA TYR A 268 12.87 32.57 13.50
C TYR A 268 11.66 31.75 13.99
N PHE A 269 11.88 30.66 14.71
CA PHE A 269 10.83 29.97 15.45
C PHE A 269 10.61 30.57 16.85
N GLY A 270 11.55 31.38 17.36
CA GLY A 270 11.53 31.91 18.71
C GLY A 270 11.49 30.79 19.76
N GLN A 271 10.59 30.90 20.73
CA GLN A 271 10.22 29.81 21.64
C GLN A 271 8.86 29.20 21.26
N GLY A 272 8.54 29.20 19.96
CA GLY A 272 7.23 28.86 19.41
C GLY A 272 6.31 30.08 19.21
N ASP A 273 6.84 31.29 19.40
CA ASP A 273 6.15 32.59 19.44
C ASP A 273 6.58 33.57 18.33
N GLU A 274 7.35 33.10 17.35
CA GLU A 274 7.68 33.84 16.11
C GLU A 274 6.98 33.19 14.90
N CYS A 275 7.71 32.60 13.95
CA CYS A 275 7.10 31.93 12.80
C CYS A 275 6.68 30.50 13.12
N HIS A 276 5.58 30.07 12.51
CA HIS A 276 5.11 28.68 12.60
C HIS A 276 5.99 27.76 11.76
N MET A 277 6.46 28.28 10.61
CA MET A 277 7.27 27.55 9.66
C MET A 277 8.47 28.36 9.22
N ALA A 278 9.54 27.69 8.80
CA ALA A 278 10.67 28.30 8.10
C ALA A 278 11.15 27.37 6.98
N PHE A 279 11.64 27.93 5.88
CA PHE A 279 12.25 27.13 4.82
C PHE A 279 13.54 26.46 5.29
N HIS A 280 13.70 25.18 4.98
CA HIS A 280 14.94 24.46 5.27
C HIS A 280 16.00 24.70 4.16
N PHE A 281 16.36 25.96 3.91
CA PHE A 281 17.37 26.36 2.93
C PHE A 281 18.70 25.60 3.03
N PRO A 282 19.27 25.33 4.23
CA PRO A 282 20.55 24.66 4.33
C PRO A 282 20.58 23.24 3.72
N LEU A 283 19.46 22.51 3.82
CA LEU A 283 19.37 21.13 3.37
C LEU A 283 19.25 21.02 1.84
N MET A 284 18.52 21.94 1.21
CA MET A 284 18.20 21.87 -0.22
C MET A 284 19.45 21.67 -1.10
N PRO A 285 20.53 22.50 -1.02
CA PRO A 285 21.73 22.30 -1.83
C PRO A 285 22.45 20.98 -1.55
N ARG A 286 22.39 20.49 -0.29
CA ARG A 286 23.09 19.26 0.11
C ARG A 286 22.44 18.01 -0.47
N ILE A 287 21.14 18.04 -0.80
CA ILE A 287 20.49 16.95 -1.53
C ILE A 287 21.10 16.85 -2.95
N TYR A 288 21.24 17.97 -3.65
CA TYR A 288 21.88 18.01 -4.98
C TYR A 288 23.34 17.56 -4.91
N MET A 289 24.09 17.98 -3.89
CA MET A 289 25.46 17.52 -3.68
C MET A 289 25.53 16.02 -3.42
N ALA A 290 24.65 15.48 -2.58
CA ALA A 290 24.66 14.06 -2.22
C ALA A 290 24.43 13.14 -3.42
N ILE A 291 23.56 13.54 -4.35
CA ILE A 291 23.36 12.82 -5.62
C ILE A 291 24.58 12.95 -6.53
N ALA A 292 25.15 14.15 -6.66
CA ALA A 292 26.32 14.38 -7.49
C ALA A 292 27.58 13.64 -7.01
N GLN A 293 27.76 13.55 -5.69
CA GLN A 293 28.87 12.86 -5.04
C GLN A 293 28.61 11.35 -4.86
N GLU A 294 27.37 10.89 -5.11
CA GLU A 294 26.90 9.54 -4.78
C GLU A 294 27.17 9.16 -3.31
N ASP A 295 27.00 10.12 -2.40
CA ASP A 295 27.37 10.02 -0.99
C ASP A 295 26.33 10.71 -0.10
N ARG A 296 25.84 10.00 0.92
CA ARG A 296 24.86 10.50 1.88
C ARG A 296 25.40 11.55 2.85
N PHE A 297 26.73 11.70 2.94
CA PHE A 297 27.37 12.54 3.95
C PHE A 297 26.83 13.98 4.00
N PRO A 298 26.75 14.75 2.89
CA PRO A 298 26.30 16.15 2.92
C PRO A 298 24.92 16.31 3.56
N VAL A 299 23.99 15.39 3.26
CA VAL A 299 22.63 15.38 3.83
C VAL A 299 22.65 15.01 5.30
N THR A 300 23.36 13.94 5.69
CA THR A 300 23.37 13.49 7.10
C THR A 300 24.19 14.40 8.02
N ASP A 301 25.07 15.22 7.46
CA ASP A 301 25.89 16.18 8.20
C ASP A 301 25.09 17.45 8.48
N ILE A 302 24.46 18.05 7.46
CA ILE A 302 23.66 19.26 7.66
C ILE A 302 22.45 19.02 8.57
N LEU A 303 21.81 17.85 8.47
CA LEU A 303 20.70 17.47 9.37
C LEU A 303 21.15 17.21 10.81
N ARG A 304 22.42 16.90 11.06
CA ARG A 304 22.96 16.81 12.43
C ARG A 304 23.28 18.17 13.03
N GLN A 305 23.61 19.15 12.19
CA GLN A 305 23.86 20.53 12.60
C GLN A 305 22.56 21.31 12.78
N THR A 306 21.46 20.84 12.20
CA THR A 306 20.14 21.46 12.31
C THR A 306 19.57 21.25 13.72
N PRO A 307 19.33 22.31 14.50
CA PRO A 307 18.81 22.20 15.87
C PRO A 307 17.37 21.70 15.92
N ASP A 308 16.96 21.20 17.09
CA ASP A 308 15.57 20.91 17.39
C ASP A 308 14.73 22.20 17.39
N ILE A 309 13.50 22.10 16.89
CA ILE A 309 12.55 23.22 16.81
C ILE A 309 11.41 23.05 17.83
N PRO A 310 10.71 24.13 18.22
CA PRO A 310 9.54 24.03 19.08
C PRO A 310 8.47 23.08 18.54
N GLU A 311 7.73 22.41 19.45
CA GLU A 311 6.74 21.38 19.08
C GLU A 311 5.60 21.92 18.19
N ASN A 312 5.28 23.21 18.30
CA ASN A 312 4.30 23.90 17.48
C ASN A 312 4.91 24.55 16.21
N CYS A 313 6.15 24.22 15.84
CA CYS A 313 6.81 24.74 14.64
C CYS A 313 7.10 23.61 13.64
N GLN A 314 7.42 23.98 12.40
CA GLN A 314 7.65 23.00 11.32
C GLN A 314 8.59 23.51 10.24
N TRP A 315 9.50 22.64 9.77
CA TRP A 315 10.30 22.93 8.57
C TRP A 315 9.45 22.88 7.29
N ALA A 316 9.66 23.83 6.40
CA ALA A 316 9.15 23.84 5.03
C ALA A 316 10.23 23.30 4.08
N MET A 317 9.96 22.15 3.49
CA MET A 317 10.88 21.39 2.64
C MET A 317 10.62 21.71 1.18
N PHE A 318 11.65 21.93 0.37
CA PHE A 318 11.51 22.24 -1.05
C PHE A 318 12.76 21.80 -1.82
N LEU A 319 12.60 21.55 -3.12
CA LEU A 319 13.71 21.21 -4.03
C LEU A 319 14.10 22.41 -4.90
N ARG A 320 13.10 23.14 -5.40
CA ARG A 320 13.19 24.35 -6.20
C ARG A 320 12.04 25.29 -5.85
N ASN A 321 12.17 26.53 -6.30
CA ASN A 321 11.19 27.59 -6.11
C ASN A 321 11.25 28.54 -7.33
N HIS A 322 10.56 29.68 -7.24
CA HIS A 322 10.55 30.72 -8.27
C HIS A 322 11.88 31.49 -8.42
N ASP A 323 12.82 31.34 -7.50
CA ASP A 323 14.14 31.95 -7.57
C ASP A 323 15.19 30.99 -8.14
N GLU A 324 16.44 31.41 -8.19
CA GLU A 324 17.56 30.52 -8.43
C GLU A 324 17.73 29.51 -7.28
N LEU A 325 18.42 28.41 -7.58
CA LEU A 325 18.98 27.56 -6.54
C LEU A 325 20.08 28.36 -5.85
N THR A 326 19.73 28.97 -4.73
CA THR A 326 20.65 29.81 -3.94
C THR A 326 21.82 28.98 -3.41
N LEU A 327 23.03 29.51 -3.57
CA LEU A 327 24.27 28.96 -3.00
C LEU A 327 24.95 30.02 -2.12
N GLU A 328 24.18 30.92 -1.52
CA GLU A 328 24.73 31.89 -0.57
C GLU A 328 25.23 31.18 0.69
N MET A 329 24.41 30.30 1.27
CA MET A 329 24.65 29.60 2.54
C MET A 329 25.31 28.22 2.32
N VAL A 330 26.35 28.20 1.48
CA VAL A 330 27.27 27.07 1.31
C VAL A 330 28.71 27.57 1.35
N SER A 331 29.67 26.72 1.68
CA SER A 331 31.09 27.08 1.61
C SER A 331 31.54 27.31 0.17
N ASP A 332 32.61 28.08 -0.02
CA ASP A 332 33.11 28.41 -1.37
C ASP A 332 33.44 27.17 -2.21
N ILE A 333 33.98 26.13 -1.58
CA ILE A 333 34.30 24.85 -2.22
C ILE A 333 33.03 24.13 -2.69
N GLU A 334 31.98 24.13 -1.86
CA GLU A 334 30.69 23.52 -2.22
C GLU A 334 30.01 24.28 -3.36
N ARG A 335 30.10 25.63 -3.36
CA ARG A 335 29.57 26.48 -4.42
C ARG A 335 30.22 26.19 -5.76
N ASP A 336 31.55 26.15 -5.80
CA ASP A 336 32.32 25.83 -7.01
C ASP A 336 32.00 24.43 -7.54
N TYR A 337 31.83 23.45 -6.63
CA TYR A 337 31.43 22.10 -6.99
C TYR A 337 30.03 22.06 -7.62
N LEU A 338 29.05 22.75 -7.03
CA LEU A 338 27.69 22.81 -7.56
C LEU A 338 27.62 23.56 -8.90
N TRP A 339 28.38 24.64 -9.07
CA TRP A 339 28.48 25.33 -10.36
C TRP A 339 29.09 24.47 -11.45
N SER A 340 30.18 23.76 -11.17
CA SER A 340 30.81 22.88 -12.16
C SER A 340 29.93 21.69 -12.54
N THR A 341 29.09 21.21 -11.61
CA THR A 341 28.21 20.06 -11.82
C THR A 341 26.91 20.44 -12.52
N TYR A 342 26.22 21.48 -12.05
CA TYR A 342 24.83 21.78 -12.43
C TYR A 342 24.66 23.04 -13.29
N ALA A 343 25.69 23.89 -13.38
CA ALA A 343 25.70 25.15 -14.13
C ALA A 343 26.97 25.29 -14.99
N ALA A 344 27.21 24.29 -15.85
CA ALA A 344 28.33 24.29 -16.78
C ALA A 344 28.27 25.49 -17.75
N ASP A 345 27.08 25.87 -18.22
CA ASP A 345 26.89 27.15 -18.92
C ASP A 345 26.90 28.29 -17.88
N PRO A 346 27.85 29.25 -17.96
CA PRO A 346 27.91 30.39 -17.05
C PRO A 346 26.64 31.24 -17.04
N ARG A 347 25.85 31.24 -18.12
CA ARG A 347 24.57 31.96 -18.17
C ARG A 347 23.55 31.40 -17.20
N ALA A 348 23.66 30.13 -16.80
CA ALA A 348 22.77 29.54 -15.80
C ALA A 348 23.09 30.01 -14.37
N ARG A 349 24.16 30.79 -14.15
CA ARG A 349 24.56 31.35 -12.85
C ARG A 349 24.03 32.78 -12.72
N ILE A 350 23.57 33.13 -11.53
CA ILE A 350 23.07 34.49 -11.20
C ILE A 350 23.15 34.71 -9.69
N ASN A 351 23.58 35.89 -9.22
CA ASN A 351 23.59 36.27 -7.80
C ASN A 351 24.20 35.20 -6.85
N GLY A 352 25.25 34.50 -7.29
CA GLY A 352 25.85 33.41 -6.51
C GLY A 352 25.15 32.04 -6.60
N GLY A 353 23.98 31.93 -7.24
CA GLY A 353 23.19 30.68 -7.37
C GLY A 353 23.09 30.11 -8.79
N ILE A 354 22.07 29.26 -9.03
CA ILE A 354 21.80 28.57 -10.32
C ILE A 354 20.33 28.70 -10.75
N ARG A 355 20.05 29.45 -11.81
CA ARG A 355 18.69 29.74 -12.32
C ARG A 355 18.15 28.66 -13.28
N ARG A 356 18.02 27.42 -12.77
CA ARG A 356 17.47 26.27 -13.51
C ARG A 356 16.33 25.60 -12.77
N ARG A 357 15.46 24.89 -13.49
CA ARG A 357 14.39 24.04 -12.95
C ARG A 357 14.90 22.67 -12.52
N LEU A 358 14.08 21.91 -11.78
CA LEU A 358 14.45 20.60 -11.25
C LEU A 358 14.81 19.60 -12.36
N ALA A 359 13.95 19.42 -13.36
CA ALA A 359 14.19 18.44 -14.42
C ALA A 359 15.46 18.75 -15.24
N PRO A 360 15.73 20.01 -15.65
CA PRO A 360 17.02 20.40 -16.24
C PRO A 360 18.24 20.19 -15.32
N LEU A 361 18.13 20.45 -14.01
CA LEU A 361 19.22 20.17 -13.06
C LEU A 361 19.53 18.68 -12.97
N MET A 362 18.53 17.81 -13.16
CA MET A 362 18.68 16.35 -13.13
C MET A 362 18.99 15.74 -14.51
N ASP A 363 19.35 16.54 -15.51
CA ASP A 363 19.58 16.12 -16.91
C ASP A 363 18.38 15.38 -17.54
N ASN A 364 17.17 15.69 -17.07
CA ASN A 364 15.93 14.96 -17.38
C ASN A 364 15.96 13.46 -17.03
N ASP A 365 16.90 13.01 -16.19
CA ASP A 365 16.89 11.64 -15.68
C ASP A 365 15.74 11.50 -14.70
N ARG A 366 14.67 10.85 -15.18
CA ARG A 366 13.46 10.62 -14.40
C ARG A 366 13.74 9.92 -13.07
N ARG A 367 14.71 8.99 -13.00
CA ARG A 367 15.00 8.27 -11.75
C ARG A 367 15.55 9.22 -10.69
N LYS A 368 16.39 10.18 -11.09
CA LYS A 368 16.87 11.24 -10.19
C LYS A 368 15.73 12.15 -9.75
N ILE A 369 14.83 12.54 -10.66
CA ILE A 369 13.65 13.37 -10.33
C ILE A 369 12.76 12.64 -9.31
N GLU A 370 12.51 11.34 -9.51
CA GLU A 370 11.73 10.51 -8.59
C GLU A 370 12.43 10.38 -7.23
N LEU A 371 13.75 10.12 -7.21
CA LEU A 371 14.55 10.09 -5.99
C LEU A 371 14.48 11.41 -5.21
N MET A 372 14.64 12.54 -5.89
CA MET A 372 14.57 13.87 -5.29
C MET A 372 13.20 14.14 -4.66
N ASN A 373 12.11 13.82 -5.37
CA ASN A 373 10.76 13.97 -4.85
C ASN A 373 10.47 12.99 -3.71
N SER A 374 11.06 11.79 -3.73
CA SER A 374 10.96 10.88 -2.59
C SER A 374 11.57 11.51 -1.33
N LEU A 375 12.79 12.05 -1.40
CA LEU A 375 13.43 12.72 -0.27
C LEU A 375 12.64 13.95 0.21
N LEU A 376 12.10 14.76 -0.71
CA LEU A 376 11.22 15.88 -0.38
C LEU A 376 10.00 15.44 0.45
N LEU A 377 9.36 14.34 0.06
CA LEU A 377 8.10 13.89 0.65
C LEU A 377 8.29 13.03 1.91
N SER A 378 9.48 12.47 2.15
CA SER A 378 9.77 11.62 3.33
C SER A 378 10.67 12.23 4.40
N PHE A 379 11.29 13.40 4.17
CA PHE A 379 12.02 14.13 5.21
C PHE A 379 11.11 14.86 6.21
N PRO A 380 11.61 15.19 7.42
CA PRO A 380 10.80 15.81 8.47
C PRO A 380 10.42 17.24 8.08
N GLY A 381 9.14 17.43 7.76
CA GLY A 381 8.58 18.72 7.45
C GLY A 381 7.44 18.67 6.44
N THR A 382 7.11 19.86 5.95
CA THR A 382 6.00 20.10 5.03
C THR A 382 6.56 20.32 3.63
N PRO A 383 6.28 19.43 2.66
CA PRO A 383 6.81 19.54 1.32
C PRO A 383 6.12 20.68 0.54
N ILE A 384 6.93 21.39 -0.24
CA ILE A 384 6.53 22.44 -1.18
C ILE A 384 6.94 21.99 -2.59
N ILE A 385 5.95 21.87 -3.48
CA ILE A 385 6.13 21.54 -4.89
C ILE A 385 6.03 22.83 -5.70
N TYR A 386 7.00 23.10 -6.57
CA TYR A 386 6.97 24.24 -7.48
C TYR A 386 6.19 23.89 -8.75
N TYR A 387 5.30 24.78 -9.19
CA TYR A 387 4.36 24.45 -10.27
C TYR A 387 5.07 23.99 -11.54
N GLY A 388 4.65 22.85 -12.09
CA GLY A 388 5.21 22.26 -13.30
C GLY A 388 6.34 21.26 -13.06
N ASP A 389 6.92 21.20 -11.86
CA ASP A 389 7.93 20.17 -11.56
C ASP A 389 7.31 18.78 -11.49
N GLU A 390 6.01 18.65 -11.18
CA GLU A 390 5.26 17.39 -11.19
C GLU A 390 5.09 16.79 -12.61
N ILE A 391 5.22 17.62 -13.65
CA ILE A 391 5.27 17.16 -15.04
C ILE A 391 6.69 17.20 -15.62
N GLY A 392 7.68 17.72 -14.88
CA GLY A 392 9.06 17.83 -15.36
C GLY A 392 9.28 18.98 -16.34
N MET A 393 8.65 20.14 -16.11
CA MET A 393 8.90 21.34 -16.90
C MET A 393 10.38 21.73 -16.92
N GLY A 394 10.81 22.24 -18.08
CA GLY A 394 12.15 22.77 -18.29
C GLY A 394 12.29 24.23 -17.84
N ASP A 395 13.38 24.85 -18.27
CA ASP A 395 13.64 26.28 -18.08
C ASP A 395 14.06 26.96 -19.39
N ASN A 396 14.08 28.29 -19.38
CA ASN A 396 14.66 29.10 -20.45
C ASN A 396 15.66 30.11 -19.88
N ILE A 397 16.92 29.68 -19.74
CA ILE A 397 18.03 30.50 -19.18
C ILE A 397 18.36 31.77 -19.99
N TYR A 398 17.80 31.93 -21.19
CA TYR A 398 17.98 33.12 -22.02
C TYR A 398 17.02 34.26 -21.64
N LEU A 399 15.99 33.98 -20.84
CA LEU A 399 15.17 35.02 -20.25
C LEU A 399 15.97 35.76 -19.16
N GLY A 400 15.76 37.07 -19.07
CA GLY A 400 16.47 37.93 -18.13
C GLY A 400 16.13 37.59 -16.68
N ASP A 401 17.09 37.79 -15.77
CA ASP A 401 16.96 37.51 -14.34
C ASP A 401 16.53 36.03 -14.08
N ARG A 402 15.52 35.80 -13.22
CA ARG A 402 14.99 34.48 -12.82
C ARG A 402 13.79 34.05 -13.65
N ASN A 403 13.37 34.83 -14.65
CA ASN A 403 12.17 34.56 -15.46
C ASN A 403 12.24 33.23 -16.22
N GLY A 404 13.44 32.67 -16.42
CA GLY A 404 13.64 31.38 -17.08
C GLY A 404 12.92 30.20 -16.42
N VAL A 405 12.67 30.25 -15.11
CA VAL A 405 11.92 29.21 -14.40
C VAL A 405 10.43 29.54 -14.22
N ARG A 406 10.01 30.75 -14.62
CA ARG A 406 8.67 31.33 -14.43
C ARG A 406 7.83 31.35 -15.72
N THR A 407 8.10 30.44 -16.65
CA THR A 407 7.38 30.31 -17.93
C THR A 407 5.95 29.81 -17.72
N PRO A 408 5.01 30.05 -18.67
CA PRO A 408 3.63 29.60 -18.52
C PRO A 408 3.50 28.08 -18.31
N MET A 409 2.57 27.65 -17.46
CA MET A 409 2.27 26.24 -17.20
C MET A 409 1.82 25.49 -18.47
N GLN A 410 2.28 24.25 -18.65
CA GLN A 410 2.06 23.45 -19.87
C GLN A 410 0.89 22.47 -19.69
N TRP A 411 -0.33 22.91 -20.03
CA TRP A 411 -1.57 22.14 -19.88
C TRP A 411 -1.80 21.11 -20.99
N SER A 412 -1.54 21.46 -22.25
CA SER A 412 -1.85 20.64 -23.43
C SER A 412 -0.83 20.87 -24.55
N PRO A 413 -0.76 20.01 -25.59
CA PRO A 413 0.07 20.27 -26.77
C PRO A 413 -0.47 21.38 -27.69
N ASP A 414 -1.67 21.90 -27.41
CA ASP A 414 -2.27 23.00 -28.16
C ASP A 414 -1.49 24.32 -28.03
N ARG A 415 -1.90 25.31 -28.82
CA ARG A 415 -1.38 26.68 -28.85
C ARG A 415 -1.08 27.21 -27.43
N ASN A 416 0.13 27.79 -27.28
CA ASN A 416 0.64 28.32 -26.02
C ASN A 416 0.63 27.30 -24.87
N GLY A 417 0.78 26.00 -25.15
CA GLY A 417 0.72 24.96 -24.13
C GLY A 417 -0.65 24.83 -23.45
N GLY A 418 -1.72 25.33 -24.05
CA GLY A 418 -3.04 25.42 -23.42
C GLY A 418 -3.16 26.44 -22.28
N PHE A 419 -2.13 27.27 -22.05
CA PHE A 419 -2.14 28.33 -21.03
C PHE A 419 -3.08 29.48 -21.39
N SER A 420 -3.09 29.90 -22.67
CA SER A 420 -3.84 31.04 -23.20
C SER A 420 -4.18 30.84 -24.68
N ARG A 421 -5.27 31.43 -25.18
CA ARG A 421 -5.55 31.50 -26.63
C ARG A 421 -5.08 32.80 -27.29
N ALA A 422 -4.39 33.67 -26.54
CA ALA A 422 -3.83 34.92 -27.06
C ALA A 422 -2.84 34.70 -28.20
N ASP A 423 -2.53 35.76 -28.95
CA ASP A 423 -1.36 35.79 -29.83
C ASP A 423 -0.10 35.41 -29.02
N PRO A 424 0.71 34.42 -29.45
CA PRO A 424 1.93 34.05 -28.74
C PRO A 424 2.85 35.24 -28.43
N ALA A 425 2.86 36.27 -29.29
CA ALA A 425 3.65 37.48 -29.08
C ALA A 425 3.12 38.38 -27.96
N ARG A 426 1.88 38.16 -27.49
CA ARG A 426 1.24 38.89 -26.38
C ARG A 426 1.41 38.21 -25.03
N LEU A 427 1.95 37.00 -24.98
CA LEU A 427 2.20 36.32 -23.71
C LEU A 427 3.20 37.14 -22.88
N PHE A 428 3.00 37.17 -21.56
CA PHE A 428 3.94 37.84 -20.65
C PHE A 428 5.35 37.24 -20.71
N ALA A 429 5.45 35.94 -21.02
CA ALA A 429 6.68 35.21 -21.29
C ALA A 429 6.41 34.11 -22.32
N PRO A 430 7.40 33.74 -23.15
CA PRO A 430 7.23 32.64 -24.09
C PRO A 430 7.08 31.30 -23.34
N THR A 431 6.27 30.41 -23.90
CA THR A 431 6.24 29.00 -23.49
C THR A 431 7.56 28.32 -23.86
N ILE A 432 7.89 27.24 -23.17
CA ILE A 432 9.06 26.42 -23.52
C ILE A 432 8.74 25.65 -24.80
N MET A 433 9.65 25.69 -25.77
CA MET A 433 9.48 25.09 -27.10
C MET A 433 10.71 24.31 -27.55
N ASP A 434 11.67 24.07 -26.65
CA ASP A 434 12.81 23.23 -27.01
C ASP A 434 12.37 21.76 -27.18
N PRO A 435 13.14 20.94 -27.93
CA PRO A 435 12.74 19.57 -28.24
C PRO A 435 12.59 18.63 -27.03
N VAL A 436 13.18 18.96 -25.88
CA VAL A 436 13.20 18.11 -24.68
C VAL A 436 12.06 18.47 -23.74
N TYR A 437 11.90 19.77 -23.43
CA TYR A 437 10.95 20.24 -22.42
C TYR A 437 9.74 21.00 -22.98
N GLY A 438 9.66 21.18 -24.29
CA GLY A 438 8.58 21.91 -24.95
C GLY A 438 7.20 21.33 -24.65
N TYR A 439 6.18 22.20 -24.62
CA TYR A 439 4.81 21.82 -24.25
C TYR A 439 4.19 20.76 -25.16
N GLU A 440 4.67 20.58 -26.39
CA GLU A 440 4.25 19.47 -27.27
C GLU A 440 4.59 18.09 -26.66
N SER A 441 5.70 17.99 -25.94
CA SER A 441 6.18 16.76 -25.29
C SER A 441 5.83 16.69 -23.80
N VAL A 442 5.95 17.81 -23.09
CA VAL A 442 5.74 17.90 -21.64
C VAL A 442 4.47 18.70 -21.35
N ASN A 443 3.34 18.02 -21.13
CA ASN A 443 2.11 18.69 -20.75
C ASN A 443 1.20 17.81 -19.89
N VAL A 444 0.29 18.44 -19.14
CA VAL A 444 -0.65 17.78 -18.24
C VAL A 444 -1.59 16.81 -18.98
N GLU A 445 -2.12 17.18 -20.14
CA GLU A 445 -3.05 16.33 -20.91
C GLU A 445 -2.40 14.99 -21.30
N ALA A 446 -1.21 15.03 -21.89
CA ALA A 446 -0.47 13.85 -22.30
C ALA A 446 -0.10 12.97 -21.10
N GLN A 447 0.36 13.58 -20.00
CA GLN A 447 0.76 12.83 -18.82
C GLN A 447 -0.42 12.26 -18.04
N SER A 448 -1.59 12.91 -18.07
CA SER A 448 -2.79 12.42 -17.39
C SER A 448 -3.31 11.13 -18.01
N ARG A 449 -3.10 10.92 -19.31
CA ARG A 449 -3.49 9.70 -20.04
C ARG A 449 -2.57 8.50 -19.78
N SER A 450 -1.33 8.73 -19.35
CA SER A 450 -0.35 7.66 -19.09
C SER A 450 -0.19 7.38 -17.59
N LEU A 451 -0.53 6.17 -17.15
CA LEU A 451 -0.35 5.72 -15.76
C LEU A 451 1.10 5.77 -15.29
N SER A 452 2.04 5.59 -16.22
CA SER A 452 3.46 5.62 -15.93
C SER A 452 4.05 7.02 -16.07
N SER A 453 3.28 8.09 -16.26
CA SER A 453 3.79 9.46 -16.35
C SER A 453 4.39 9.96 -15.03
N LEU A 454 5.20 11.02 -15.09
CA LEU A 454 5.75 11.65 -13.89
C LEU A 454 4.63 12.26 -13.03
N LEU A 455 3.61 12.84 -13.67
CA LEU A 455 2.43 13.38 -13.00
C LEU A 455 1.70 12.31 -12.17
N ASN A 456 1.35 11.17 -12.80
CA ASN A 456 0.60 10.12 -12.11
C ASN A 456 1.45 9.39 -11.06
N TRP A 457 2.76 9.29 -11.29
CA TRP A 457 3.71 8.84 -10.27
C TRP A 457 3.75 9.81 -9.06
N THR A 458 3.79 11.12 -9.30
CA THR A 458 3.78 12.15 -8.24
C THR A 458 2.47 12.10 -7.43
N LYS A 459 1.32 11.97 -8.09
CA LYS A 459 0.02 11.75 -7.44
C LYS A 459 0.03 10.54 -6.51
N ARG A 460 0.56 9.41 -6.99
CA ARG A 460 0.67 8.17 -6.21
C ARG A 460 1.56 8.37 -4.99
N LEU A 461 2.71 9.01 -5.16
CA LEU A 461 3.63 9.27 -4.05
C LEU A 461 3.03 10.20 -3.00
N ILE A 462 2.31 11.24 -3.42
CA ILE A 462 1.54 12.13 -2.53
C ILE A 462 0.46 11.36 -1.77
N ALA A 463 -0.28 10.48 -2.45
CA ALA A 463 -1.31 9.65 -1.82
C ALA A 463 -0.72 8.73 -0.74
N VAL A 464 0.43 8.09 -1.01
CA VAL A 464 1.15 7.27 -0.03
C VAL A 464 1.66 8.12 1.13
N ARG A 465 2.18 9.32 0.89
CA ARG A 465 2.57 10.24 1.98
C ARG A 465 1.38 10.54 2.89
N LYS A 466 0.19 10.77 2.32
CA LYS A 466 -1.03 11.09 3.07
C LYS A 466 -1.60 9.90 3.86
N SER A 467 -1.17 8.67 3.59
CA SER A 467 -1.66 7.49 4.32
C SER A 467 -1.07 7.35 5.73
N THR A 468 -0.11 8.20 6.12
CA THR A 468 0.48 8.21 7.47
C THR A 468 0.91 9.62 7.87
N LEU A 469 0.74 9.97 9.14
CA LEU A 469 1.23 11.24 9.69
C LEU A 469 2.74 11.19 10.02
N ALA A 470 3.38 10.01 9.97
CA ALA A 470 4.78 9.84 10.33
C ALA A 470 5.74 10.67 9.45
N PHE A 471 5.39 10.93 8.18
CA PHE A 471 6.20 11.78 7.31
C PHE A 471 6.17 13.26 7.72
N GLY A 472 5.00 13.79 8.08
CA GLY A 472 4.85 15.20 8.49
C GLY A 472 5.31 15.43 9.93
N ARG A 473 4.89 14.58 10.86
CA ARG A 473 5.00 14.81 12.31
C ARG A 473 6.00 13.90 13.03
N GLY A 474 6.48 12.85 12.37
CA GLY A 474 7.33 11.85 13.01
C GLY A 474 8.76 12.31 13.24
N SER A 475 9.43 11.68 14.21
CA SER A 475 10.86 11.83 14.41
C SER A 475 11.65 11.30 13.20
N ILE A 476 12.95 11.58 13.12
CA ILE A 476 13.85 10.97 12.14
C ILE A 476 15.03 10.31 12.85
N MET A 477 15.34 9.08 12.47
CA MET A 477 16.51 8.34 12.95
C MET A 477 17.30 7.78 11.77
N PHE A 478 18.57 8.18 11.62
CA PHE A 478 19.42 7.67 10.54
C PHE A 478 19.98 6.29 10.84
N ILE A 479 19.80 5.36 9.91
CA ILE A 479 20.54 4.10 9.86
C ILE A 479 21.82 4.35 9.07
N ARG A 480 22.95 3.86 9.58
CA ARG A 480 24.28 4.15 9.02
C ARG A 480 24.88 2.89 8.40
N PRO A 481 24.46 2.49 7.19
CA PRO A 481 25.15 1.42 6.48
C PRO A 481 26.59 1.81 6.17
N GLU A 482 27.46 0.79 6.03
CA GLU A 482 28.83 0.97 5.53
C GLU A 482 28.85 1.56 4.12
N ASN A 483 27.86 1.19 3.29
CA ASN A 483 27.70 1.74 1.95
C ASN A 483 27.25 3.21 2.02
N ARG A 484 28.17 4.14 1.71
CA ARG A 484 27.93 5.59 1.76
C ARG A 484 26.95 6.08 0.69
N SER A 485 26.79 5.34 -0.41
CA SER A 485 25.85 5.68 -1.48
C SER A 485 24.40 5.38 -1.13
N VAL A 486 24.13 4.68 -0.01
CA VAL A 486 22.77 4.38 0.44
C VAL A 486 22.39 5.23 1.64
N LEU A 487 21.40 6.09 1.49
CA LEU A 487 20.79 6.85 2.56
C LEU A 487 19.62 6.04 3.16
N ALA A 488 19.70 5.70 4.44
CA ALA A 488 18.64 4.98 5.15
C ALA A 488 18.24 5.70 6.44
N TYR A 489 16.94 5.81 6.70
CA TYR A 489 16.40 6.43 7.90
C TYR A 489 15.00 5.92 8.23
N VAL A 490 14.61 6.05 9.50
CA VAL A 490 13.30 5.66 10.00
C VAL A 490 12.54 6.91 10.46
N ARG A 491 11.25 6.96 10.12
CA ARG A 491 10.28 7.95 10.62
C ARG A 491 9.33 7.27 11.60
N GLU A 492 9.16 7.83 12.79
CA GLU A 492 8.28 7.26 13.82
C GLU A 492 7.29 8.28 14.37
N TYR A 493 6.01 7.91 14.43
CA TYR A 493 4.95 8.73 15.02
C TYR A 493 3.79 7.85 15.53
N HIS A 494 3.45 7.96 16.82
CA HIS A 494 2.33 7.23 17.45
C HIS A 494 2.18 5.74 17.05
N GLY A 495 3.30 5.01 16.97
CA GLY A 495 3.33 3.58 16.65
C GLY A 495 3.47 3.25 15.15
N ASP A 496 3.25 4.20 14.25
CA ASP A 496 3.63 4.07 12.84
C ASP A 496 5.15 4.23 12.70
N THR A 497 5.79 3.22 12.12
CA THR A 497 7.24 3.18 11.86
C THR A 497 7.47 2.98 10.37
N ILE A 498 8.10 3.96 9.71
CA ILE A 498 8.38 3.94 8.27
C ILE A 498 9.89 3.92 8.03
N LEU A 499 10.39 2.86 7.39
CA LEU A 499 11.78 2.75 6.96
C LEU A 499 11.91 3.28 5.52
N CYS A 500 12.73 4.30 5.33
CA CYS A 500 13.07 4.86 4.03
C CYS A 500 14.50 4.47 3.65
N VAL A 501 14.70 3.94 2.45
CA VAL A 501 16.01 3.54 1.92
C VAL A 501 16.16 4.08 0.50
N ALA A 502 17.23 4.82 0.23
CA ALA A 502 17.44 5.54 -1.03
C ALA A 502 18.85 5.31 -1.55
N ASN A 503 18.98 4.89 -2.81
CA ASN A 503 20.25 4.79 -3.50
C ASN A 503 20.59 6.12 -4.19
N LEU A 504 21.69 6.74 -3.79
CA LEU A 504 22.19 7.99 -4.37
C LEU A 504 23.12 7.75 -5.57
N SER A 505 23.51 6.50 -5.85
CA SER A 505 24.41 6.15 -6.95
C SER A 505 23.66 5.89 -8.26
N ARG A 506 24.34 6.18 -9.38
CA ARG A 506 23.92 5.76 -10.73
C ARG A 506 24.04 4.27 -11.01
N SER A 507 24.58 3.50 -10.07
CA SER A 507 24.79 2.06 -10.19
C SER A 507 23.95 1.30 -9.15
N ALA A 508 23.67 0.03 -9.41
CA ALA A 508 22.98 -0.81 -8.45
C ALA A 508 23.83 -0.96 -7.18
N GLN A 509 23.21 -0.81 -6.01
CA GLN A 509 23.89 -0.89 -4.72
C GLN A 509 23.30 -2.01 -3.88
N ALA A 510 24.17 -2.68 -3.14
CA ALA A 510 23.79 -3.63 -2.10
C ALA A 510 24.24 -3.07 -0.74
N THR A 511 23.42 -3.25 0.28
CA THR A 511 23.79 -2.84 1.63
C THR A 511 23.10 -3.67 2.70
N GLU A 512 23.73 -3.72 3.87
CA GLU A 512 23.19 -4.32 5.08
C GLU A 512 22.76 -3.21 6.03
N LEU A 513 21.53 -3.30 6.53
CA LEU A 513 20.93 -2.34 7.46
C LEU A 513 20.83 -2.96 8.85
N ASP A 514 21.33 -2.27 9.87
CA ASP A 514 21.05 -2.65 11.26
C ASP A 514 19.62 -2.23 11.62
N LEU A 515 18.70 -3.20 11.54
CA LEU A 515 17.29 -3.06 11.90
C LEU A 515 16.95 -3.80 13.20
N SER A 516 17.95 -4.16 14.00
CA SER A 516 17.76 -4.91 15.25
C SER A 516 16.72 -4.29 16.21
N PRO A 517 16.51 -2.95 16.30
CA PRO A 517 15.45 -2.38 17.14
C PRO A 517 14.02 -2.77 16.72
N TRP A 518 13.83 -3.18 15.46
CA TRP A 518 12.53 -3.57 14.89
C TRP A 518 12.49 -5.06 14.53
N LYS A 519 13.23 -5.90 15.27
CA LYS A 519 13.19 -7.36 15.14
C LYS A 519 11.75 -7.88 15.12
N ASP A 520 11.52 -8.92 14.32
CA ASP A 520 10.26 -9.61 14.09
C ASP A 520 9.19 -8.78 13.35
N ARG A 521 9.42 -7.49 13.07
CA ARG A 521 8.56 -6.71 12.18
C ARG A 521 8.76 -7.11 10.72
N VAL A 522 7.70 -6.93 9.94
CA VAL A 522 7.68 -7.21 8.50
C VAL A 522 7.72 -5.88 7.75
N PRO A 523 8.76 -5.61 6.94
CA PRO A 523 8.76 -4.45 6.04
C PRO A 523 7.74 -4.68 4.92
N VAL A 524 6.75 -3.81 4.81
CA VAL A 524 5.76 -3.83 3.71
C VAL A 524 6.00 -2.60 2.84
N GLU A 525 6.36 -2.81 1.58
CA GLU A 525 6.66 -1.73 0.63
C GLU A 525 5.38 -0.92 0.36
N MET A 526 5.43 0.41 0.51
CA MET A 526 4.21 1.23 0.60
C MET A 526 3.56 1.55 -0.75
N LEU A 527 4.29 1.52 -1.87
CA LEU A 527 3.75 1.82 -3.20
C LEU A 527 2.99 0.63 -3.80
N GLY A 528 3.51 -0.57 -3.65
CA GLY A 528 3.00 -1.83 -4.22
C GLY A 528 2.54 -2.86 -3.18
N GLN A 529 2.57 -2.52 -1.88
CA GLN A 529 2.03 -3.33 -0.77
C GLN A 529 2.62 -4.75 -0.68
N THR A 530 3.86 -4.91 -1.16
CA THR A 530 4.54 -6.20 -1.16
C THR A 530 5.30 -6.40 0.14
N SER A 531 5.03 -7.51 0.83
CA SER A 531 5.75 -7.87 2.05
C SER A 531 7.15 -8.40 1.72
N PHE A 532 8.16 -7.85 2.40
CA PHE A 532 9.53 -8.32 2.36
C PHE A 532 9.79 -9.33 3.50
N PRO A 533 10.91 -10.06 3.47
CA PRO A 533 11.27 -10.97 4.57
C PRO A 533 11.24 -10.28 5.94
N PRO A 534 10.78 -10.97 7.01
CA PRO A 534 10.75 -10.39 8.35
C PRO A 534 12.15 -10.04 8.84
N ILE A 535 12.25 -8.99 9.65
CA ILE A 535 13.52 -8.56 10.25
C ILE A 535 13.95 -9.59 11.29
N GLY A 536 15.10 -10.22 11.06
CA GLY A 536 15.70 -11.20 11.98
C GLY A 536 16.81 -10.62 12.85
N ASP A 537 17.64 -11.50 13.41
CA ASP A 537 18.80 -11.13 14.24
C ASP A 537 20.03 -10.68 13.43
N ARG A 538 20.03 -10.92 12.12
CA ARG A 538 21.14 -10.55 11.22
C ARG A 538 20.89 -9.18 10.58
N PRO A 539 21.94 -8.45 10.18
CA PRO A 539 21.80 -7.26 9.35
C PRO A 539 20.89 -7.52 8.15
N TYR A 540 19.99 -6.59 7.89
CA TYR A 540 18.97 -6.73 6.87
C TYR A 540 19.54 -6.37 5.50
N MET A 541 19.76 -7.39 4.66
CA MET A 541 20.31 -7.20 3.33
C MET A 541 19.26 -6.63 2.38
N ILE A 542 19.59 -5.54 1.68
CA ILE A 542 18.75 -4.92 0.66
C ILE A 542 19.57 -4.56 -0.58
N THR A 543 18.94 -4.65 -1.74
CA THR A 543 19.53 -4.24 -3.02
C THR A 543 18.63 -3.20 -3.68
N LEU A 544 19.25 -2.17 -4.26
CA LEU A 544 18.57 -1.05 -4.89
C LEU A 544 19.12 -0.84 -6.30
N ALA A 545 18.22 -0.57 -7.24
CA ALA A 545 18.58 -0.15 -8.59
C ALA A 545 19.17 1.27 -8.58
N PRO A 546 19.82 1.72 -9.68
CA PRO A 546 20.28 3.10 -9.82
C PRO A 546 19.19 4.12 -9.48
N TYR A 547 19.51 5.02 -8.54
CA TYR A 547 18.60 6.08 -8.08
C TYR A 547 17.23 5.62 -7.56
N SER A 548 17.03 4.33 -7.28
CA SER A 548 15.76 3.84 -6.71
C SER A 548 15.69 4.07 -5.21
N PHE A 549 14.48 4.09 -4.67
CA PHE A 549 14.21 4.13 -3.24
C PHE A 549 13.11 3.12 -2.86
N TYR A 550 13.01 2.84 -1.57
CA TYR A 550 11.92 2.12 -0.95
C TYR A 550 11.40 2.88 0.26
N TRP A 551 10.08 2.89 0.42
CA TRP A 551 9.41 3.22 1.68
C TRP A 551 8.73 1.96 2.20
N PHE A 552 9.10 1.52 3.39
CA PHE A 552 8.51 0.36 4.05
C PHE A 552 7.75 0.79 5.28
N LYS A 553 6.49 0.38 5.41
CA LYS A 553 5.83 0.37 6.71
C LYS A 553 6.30 -0.86 7.47
N LEU A 554 6.90 -0.68 8.64
CA LEU A 554 7.33 -1.78 9.50
C LEU A 554 6.14 -2.23 10.35
N THR A 555 5.39 -3.19 9.83
CA THR A 555 4.22 -3.74 10.53
C THR A 555 4.66 -4.79 11.53
N GLU A 556 3.89 -4.94 12.61
CA GLU A 556 3.96 -6.17 13.37
C GLU A 556 3.70 -7.34 12.41
N LYS A 557 4.38 -8.46 12.65
CA LYS A 557 4.06 -9.69 11.95
C LYS A 557 2.57 -9.94 12.17
N GLU A 558 1.77 -9.98 11.10
CA GLU A 558 0.38 -10.39 11.22
C GLU A 558 0.38 -11.73 11.97
N LEU A 559 -0.10 -11.67 13.21
CA LEU A 559 -0.42 -12.85 13.97
C LEU A 559 -1.65 -13.43 13.28
N SER A 560 -1.44 -14.18 12.18
CA SER A 560 -2.37 -15.25 11.85
C SER A 560 -2.69 -16.00 13.16
N PRO A 561 -3.96 -16.35 13.41
CA PRO A 561 -4.51 -16.40 14.76
C PRO A 561 -3.63 -17.22 15.71
N HIS A 562 -3.17 -16.59 16.79
CA HIS A 562 -2.43 -17.20 17.90
C HIS A 562 -1.31 -18.16 17.45
N VAL A 563 -0.14 -17.62 17.08
CA VAL A 563 1.09 -18.29 17.52
C VAL A 563 1.23 -17.92 18.99
N THR A 564 0.59 -18.71 19.87
CA THR A 564 0.99 -18.78 21.27
C THR A 564 2.51 -18.82 21.29
N THR A 565 3.13 -17.91 22.04
CA THR A 565 4.57 -17.96 22.36
C THR A 565 4.86 -19.39 22.75
N ALA A 566 5.54 -20.11 21.86
CA ALA A 566 5.89 -21.49 22.11
C ALA A 566 6.92 -21.44 23.24
N ILE A 567 6.45 -21.62 24.47
CA ILE A 567 7.27 -22.13 25.57
C ILE A 567 8.07 -23.26 24.94
N VAL A 568 9.40 -23.16 24.95
CA VAL A 568 10.28 -24.25 24.49
C VAL A 568 9.80 -25.48 25.25
N PRO A 569 9.15 -26.47 24.60
CA PRO A 569 8.65 -27.60 25.35
C PRO A 569 9.89 -28.33 25.85
N GLU A 570 10.00 -28.56 27.15
CA GLU A 570 10.90 -29.60 27.64
C GLU A 570 10.45 -30.90 26.98
N LEU A 571 11.23 -31.39 26.02
CA LEU A 571 10.91 -32.62 25.31
C LEU A 571 11.10 -33.79 26.26
N GLU A 572 9.99 -34.43 26.63
CA GLU A 572 9.99 -35.64 27.44
C GLU A 572 10.91 -36.72 26.86
N THR A 573 11.61 -37.45 27.74
CA THR A 573 12.53 -38.52 27.33
C THR A 573 11.85 -39.87 27.38
N LEU A 574 11.63 -40.46 26.20
CA LEU A 574 11.16 -41.83 26.05
C LEU A 574 12.32 -42.82 26.22
N VAL A 575 12.26 -43.66 27.24
CA VAL A 575 13.26 -44.72 27.48
C VAL A 575 12.84 -45.99 26.74
N VAL A 576 13.71 -46.46 25.84
CA VAL A 576 13.50 -47.62 24.98
C VAL A 576 14.58 -48.68 25.28
N PRO A 577 14.25 -49.79 25.97
CA PRO A 577 15.17 -50.90 26.21
C PRO A 577 15.66 -51.57 24.91
N LEU A 578 16.81 -52.25 24.96
CA LEU A 578 17.31 -53.04 23.82
C LEU A 578 16.32 -54.19 23.50
N GLY A 579 15.99 -54.36 22.21
CA GLY A 579 15.05 -55.40 21.74
C GLY A 579 13.57 -55.09 21.95
N ALA A 580 13.24 -53.93 22.53
CA ALA A 580 11.86 -53.45 22.68
C ALA A 580 11.59 -52.27 21.73
N THR A 581 10.34 -52.14 21.27
CA THR A 581 9.87 -50.93 20.59
C THR A 581 9.26 -49.97 21.63
N TRP A 582 9.38 -48.66 21.45
CA TRP A 582 8.81 -47.67 22.37
C TRP A 582 7.27 -47.80 22.53
N VAL A 583 6.60 -48.41 21.54
CA VAL A 583 5.16 -48.72 21.54
C VAL A 583 4.81 -49.97 22.37
N SER A 584 5.76 -50.90 22.54
CA SER A 584 5.51 -52.20 23.19
C SER A 584 5.49 -52.15 24.72
N LEU A 585 5.97 -51.07 25.33
CA LEU A 585 6.09 -50.93 26.79
C LEU A 585 5.01 -50.01 27.35
N GLU A 586 4.18 -50.54 28.25
CA GLU A 586 3.01 -49.85 28.84
C GLU A 586 3.38 -48.49 29.45
N ARG A 587 4.50 -48.41 30.19
CA ARG A 587 4.97 -47.16 30.81
C ARG A 587 5.39 -46.12 29.76
N THR A 588 6.20 -46.51 28.78
CA THR A 588 6.70 -45.58 27.74
C THR A 588 5.56 -45.10 26.84
N ARG A 589 4.61 -45.99 26.51
CA ARG A 589 3.38 -45.65 25.79
C ARG A 589 2.50 -44.69 26.58
N SER A 590 2.34 -44.89 27.89
CA SER A 590 1.53 -43.98 28.74
C SER A 590 2.11 -42.57 28.78
N VAL A 591 3.45 -42.42 28.85
CA VAL A 591 4.12 -41.12 28.75
C VAL A 591 3.89 -40.49 27.37
N PHE A 592 3.99 -41.28 26.30
CA PHE A 592 3.74 -40.78 24.96
C PHE A 592 2.30 -40.28 24.76
N GLU A 593 1.31 -41.02 25.27
CA GLU A 593 -0.13 -40.68 25.18
C GLU A 593 -0.53 -39.45 26.02
N ARG A 594 0.12 -39.23 27.17
CA ARG A 594 -0.26 -38.17 28.11
C ARG A 594 0.60 -36.92 27.99
N ASP A 595 1.90 -37.10 27.81
CA ASP A 595 2.89 -36.04 28.00
C ASP A 595 3.56 -35.61 26.67
N VAL A 596 3.55 -36.46 25.63
CA VAL A 596 4.18 -36.15 24.33
C VAL A 596 3.17 -35.72 23.26
N LEU A 597 2.15 -36.55 22.99
CA LEU A 597 1.21 -36.31 21.90
C LEU A 597 0.35 -35.05 22.11
N PRO A 598 -0.31 -34.80 23.26
CA PRO A 598 -1.16 -33.62 23.42
C PRO A 598 -0.43 -32.29 23.20
N PRO A 599 0.78 -32.06 23.76
CA PRO A 599 1.56 -30.86 23.48
C PRO A 599 2.05 -30.76 22.03
N TYR A 600 2.33 -31.89 21.37
CA TYR A 600 2.69 -31.90 19.95
C TYR A 600 1.52 -31.52 19.05
N LEU A 601 0.33 -32.07 19.31
CA LEU A 601 -0.88 -31.77 18.54
C LEU A 601 -1.30 -30.31 18.71
N ALA A 602 -1.25 -29.79 19.95
CA ALA A 602 -1.56 -28.39 20.23
C ALA A 602 -0.74 -27.39 19.39
N ARG A 603 0.55 -27.70 19.15
CA ARG A 603 1.45 -26.87 18.32
C ARG A 603 1.42 -27.19 16.83
N SER A 604 0.81 -28.30 16.42
CA SER A 604 0.80 -28.77 15.03
C SER A 604 -0.26 -28.03 14.22
N ARG A 605 0.13 -27.31 13.15
CA ARG A 605 -0.82 -26.50 12.36
C ARG A 605 -2.04 -27.28 11.84
N TRP A 606 -1.82 -28.52 11.42
CA TRP A 606 -2.87 -29.42 10.90
C TRP A 606 -3.88 -29.91 11.95
N PHE A 607 -3.66 -29.65 13.24
CA PHE A 607 -4.58 -29.99 14.32
C PHE A 607 -5.24 -28.71 14.90
N HIS A 608 -6.57 -28.70 15.01
CA HIS A 608 -7.32 -27.46 15.29
C HIS A 608 -7.27 -27.01 16.77
N GLU A 609 -7.19 -27.94 17.73
CA GLU A 609 -7.16 -27.57 19.16
C GLU A 609 -5.76 -27.12 19.56
N ARG A 610 -5.64 -25.93 20.15
CA ARG A 610 -4.36 -25.32 20.54
C ARG A 610 -4.06 -25.47 22.03
N ASN A 611 -5.01 -25.97 22.83
CA ASN A 611 -4.86 -26.14 24.27
C ASN A 611 -4.58 -27.61 24.63
N ALA A 612 -3.32 -27.96 24.92
CA ALA A 612 -2.91 -29.35 25.17
C ALA A 612 -3.71 -30.08 26.28
N PRO A 613 -4.00 -29.49 27.45
CA PRO A 613 -4.90 -30.07 28.46
C PRO A 613 -6.30 -30.48 27.96
N MET A 614 -6.80 -29.87 26.88
CA MET A 614 -8.10 -30.18 26.29
C MET A 614 -8.05 -31.37 25.32
N ILE A 615 -6.85 -31.92 25.07
CA ILE A 615 -6.61 -33.00 24.12
C ILE A 615 -6.30 -34.28 24.92
N SER A 616 -7.20 -35.26 24.85
CA SER A 616 -6.95 -36.60 25.36
C SER A 616 -6.54 -37.51 24.20
N THR A 617 -5.39 -38.19 24.30
CA THR A 617 -4.93 -39.13 23.27
C THR A 617 -4.80 -40.55 23.78
N LYS A 618 -5.07 -41.52 22.91
CA LYS A 618 -4.86 -42.94 23.17
C LYS A 618 -4.32 -43.60 21.92
N VAL A 619 -3.09 -44.10 21.96
CA VAL A 619 -2.54 -44.92 20.87
C VAL A 619 -3.38 -46.18 20.77
N THR A 620 -3.76 -46.56 19.57
CA THR A 620 -4.55 -47.77 19.30
C THR A 620 -3.66 -48.86 18.75
N SER A 621 -2.72 -48.50 17.88
CA SER A 621 -1.82 -49.42 17.19
C SER A 621 -0.65 -48.66 16.55
N ALA A 622 0.37 -49.40 16.12
CA ALA A 622 1.45 -48.88 15.32
C ALA A 622 1.89 -49.96 14.32
N VAL A 623 2.00 -49.60 13.05
CA VAL A 623 2.40 -50.50 11.96
C VAL A 623 3.75 -50.00 11.43
N PRO A 624 4.75 -50.88 11.22
CA PRO A 624 6.00 -50.48 10.61
C PRO A 624 5.77 -50.07 9.16
N PHE A 625 6.54 -49.12 8.64
CA PHE A 625 6.39 -48.67 7.26
C PHE A 625 7.21 -49.51 6.25
N CYS A 626 8.13 -50.33 6.74
CA CYS A 626 8.92 -51.28 5.94
C CYS A 626 9.30 -52.53 6.76
N ASN A 627 9.65 -53.62 6.06
CA ASN A 627 9.90 -54.93 6.68
C ASN A 627 11.29 -55.06 7.33
N GLU A 628 12.30 -54.31 6.86
CA GLU A 628 13.70 -54.44 7.30
C GLU A 628 14.27 -53.12 7.90
N GLY A 629 15.18 -53.25 8.87
CA GLY A 629 15.97 -52.14 9.45
C GLY A 629 15.67 -51.82 10.92
N ASP A 630 16.74 -51.69 11.73
CA ASP A 630 16.67 -51.38 13.17
C ASP A 630 16.01 -50.02 13.50
N TRP A 631 15.91 -49.13 12.51
CA TRP A 631 15.45 -47.74 12.65
C TRP A 631 14.28 -47.38 11.73
N ARG A 632 13.49 -48.38 11.32
CA ARG A 632 12.34 -48.21 10.44
C ARG A 632 11.31 -47.22 11.00
N PRO A 633 10.73 -46.33 10.17
CA PRO A 633 9.63 -45.47 10.59
C PRO A 633 8.35 -46.28 10.80
N TRP A 634 7.46 -45.72 11.62
CA TRP A 634 6.20 -46.34 12.05
C TRP A 634 5.04 -45.40 11.75
N ILE A 635 3.90 -45.95 11.32
CA ILE A 635 2.64 -45.22 11.31
C ILE A 635 1.91 -45.53 12.61
N VAL A 636 1.79 -44.52 13.47
CA VAL A 636 1.12 -44.63 14.77
C VAL A 636 -0.31 -44.17 14.63
N MET A 637 -1.24 -45.05 14.98
CA MET A 637 -2.67 -44.78 14.97
C MET A 637 -3.14 -44.44 16.37
N TYR A 638 -3.85 -43.34 16.55
CA TYR A 638 -4.33 -42.90 17.86
C TYR A 638 -5.71 -42.26 17.79
N MET A 639 -6.44 -42.31 18.90
CA MET A 639 -7.69 -41.58 19.09
C MET A 639 -7.39 -40.27 19.78
N ALA A 640 -7.90 -39.16 19.25
CA ALA A 640 -7.86 -37.84 19.88
C ALA A 640 -9.28 -37.40 20.24
N THR A 641 -9.51 -37.08 21.51
CA THR A 641 -10.80 -36.59 22.02
C THR A 641 -10.70 -35.13 22.39
N ARG A 642 -11.66 -34.33 21.89
CA ARG A 642 -11.84 -32.90 22.18
C ARG A 642 -13.29 -32.64 22.58
N GLY A 643 -13.52 -32.24 23.83
CA GLY A 643 -14.88 -32.08 24.35
C GLY A 643 -15.67 -33.39 24.21
N SER A 644 -16.75 -33.37 23.43
CA SER A 644 -17.58 -34.56 23.15
C SER A 644 -17.23 -35.31 21.85
N LYS A 645 -16.27 -34.82 21.05
CA LYS A 645 -15.93 -35.42 19.74
C LYS A 645 -14.62 -36.19 19.83
N THR A 646 -14.65 -37.47 19.46
CA THR A 646 -13.46 -38.32 19.33
C THR A 646 -13.22 -38.65 17.86
N THR A 647 -11.99 -38.47 17.40
CA THR A 647 -11.55 -38.71 16.02
C THR A 647 -10.30 -39.58 15.97
N ARG A 648 -10.14 -40.39 14.92
CA ARG A 648 -9.00 -41.28 14.73
C ARG A 648 -7.96 -40.62 13.81
N HIS A 649 -6.69 -40.74 14.17
CA HIS A 649 -5.57 -40.08 13.47
C HIS A 649 -4.39 -41.03 13.25
N ALA A 650 -3.57 -40.69 12.25
CA ALA A 650 -2.33 -41.37 11.87
C ALA A 650 -1.14 -40.39 11.89
N LEU A 651 0.02 -40.86 12.38
CA LEU A 651 1.23 -40.05 12.51
C LEU A 651 2.46 -40.90 12.11
N PRO A 652 3.20 -40.53 11.04
CA PRO A 652 4.41 -41.22 10.65
C PRO A 652 5.56 -40.73 11.50
N ILE A 653 6.21 -41.62 12.26
CA ILE A 653 7.28 -41.24 13.16
C ILE A 653 8.50 -42.12 13.07
N ARG A 654 9.67 -41.53 13.37
CA ARG A 654 10.95 -42.23 13.39
C ARG A 654 11.85 -41.68 14.48
N ILE A 655 12.64 -42.55 15.09
CA ILE A 655 13.72 -42.12 15.98
C ILE A 655 15.01 -41.98 15.16
N ASN A 656 15.61 -40.79 15.17
CA ASN A 656 16.98 -40.60 14.71
C ASN A 656 17.92 -40.64 15.93
N TRP A 657 18.99 -41.46 15.88
CA TRP A 657 19.92 -41.71 17.00
C TRP A 657 21.18 -40.86 16.97
N GLU A 658 21.06 -39.65 16.42
CA GLU A 658 22.08 -38.62 16.42
C GLU A 658 21.86 -37.62 17.56
N GLN A 659 22.93 -36.97 18.02
CA GLN A 659 22.87 -36.02 19.12
C GLN A 659 22.04 -34.80 18.71
N PHE A 660 20.91 -34.59 19.38
CA PHE A 660 20.00 -33.49 19.10
C PHE A 660 20.62 -32.14 19.50
N ASP A 661 20.70 -31.24 18.53
CA ASP A 661 21.05 -29.84 18.77
C ASP A 661 19.87 -29.15 19.46
N LYS A 662 19.99 -28.95 20.78
CA LYS A 662 18.96 -28.31 21.60
C LYS A 662 18.76 -26.83 21.23
N GLU A 663 19.69 -26.21 20.50
CA GLU A 663 19.64 -24.79 20.13
C GLU A 663 18.91 -24.56 18.79
N ARG A 664 18.81 -25.59 17.92
CA ARG A 664 18.09 -25.49 16.64
C ARG A 664 16.67 -26.05 16.74
N ARG A 665 15.69 -25.13 16.73
CA ARG A 665 14.26 -25.44 16.71
C ARG A 665 13.89 -26.32 15.51
N ASN A 666 13.49 -27.57 15.74
CA ASN A 666 12.86 -28.43 14.75
C ASN A 666 11.37 -28.67 15.09
N PRO A 667 10.41 -28.11 14.33
CA PRO A 667 8.97 -28.24 14.62
C PRO A 667 8.45 -29.68 14.52
N ALA A 668 9.17 -30.56 13.82
CA ALA A 668 8.82 -31.97 13.68
C ALA A 668 9.25 -32.84 14.86
N ALA A 669 10.01 -32.31 15.85
CA ALA A 669 10.43 -33.08 17.02
C ALA A 669 9.25 -33.30 17.99
N LEU A 670 9.01 -34.55 18.39
CA LEU A 670 7.98 -34.94 19.37
C LEU A 670 8.56 -35.06 20.78
N ALA A 671 9.64 -35.83 20.93
CA ALA A 671 10.22 -36.25 22.20
C ALA A 671 11.71 -36.62 22.04
N THR A 672 12.47 -36.58 23.12
CA THR A 672 13.80 -37.20 23.14
C THR A 672 13.66 -38.71 23.38
N ALA A 673 14.62 -39.49 22.90
CA ALA A 673 14.64 -40.94 23.06
C ALA A 673 15.99 -41.41 23.63
N ARG A 674 15.97 -42.43 24.47
CA ARG A 674 17.19 -43.03 25.04
C ARG A 674 17.15 -44.55 24.98
N GLN A 675 18.20 -45.18 24.45
CA GLN A 675 18.40 -46.62 24.46
C GLN A 675 19.82 -46.93 24.95
N GLY A 676 19.95 -47.40 26.20
CA GLY A 676 21.25 -47.58 26.83
C GLY A 676 22.01 -46.25 26.96
N SER A 677 23.21 -46.19 26.38
CA SER A 677 24.03 -44.97 26.26
C SER A 677 23.70 -44.11 25.03
N ARG A 678 22.89 -44.62 24.09
CA ARG A 678 22.50 -43.88 22.88
C ARG A 678 21.37 -42.90 23.21
N GLN A 679 21.51 -41.67 22.73
CA GLN A 679 20.46 -40.65 22.75
C GLN A 679 19.99 -40.41 21.31
N GLY A 680 18.71 -40.10 21.16
CA GLY A 680 18.09 -39.80 19.88
C GLY A 680 16.88 -38.89 20.05
N THR A 681 16.21 -38.59 18.95
CA THR A 681 14.98 -37.77 18.92
C THR A 681 13.92 -38.43 18.06
N LEU A 682 12.68 -38.41 18.54
CA LEU A 682 11.51 -38.89 17.83
C LEU A 682 10.93 -37.76 16.98
N PHE A 683 10.84 -37.96 15.67
CA PHE A 683 10.36 -36.97 14.70
C PHE A 683 9.07 -37.41 14.01
N ASP A 684 8.23 -36.46 13.62
CA ASP A 684 7.23 -36.60 12.56
C ASP A 684 7.95 -36.54 11.22
N VAL A 685 7.91 -37.64 10.47
CA VAL A 685 8.70 -37.79 9.23
C VAL A 685 7.88 -37.57 7.96
N ALA A 686 6.64 -37.08 8.06
CA ALA A 686 5.72 -36.94 6.91
C ALA A 686 6.30 -36.13 5.74
N GLY A 687 7.18 -35.16 6.02
CA GLY A 687 7.84 -34.31 5.01
C GLY A 687 9.33 -34.59 4.83
N GLU A 688 9.85 -35.70 5.39
CA GLU A 688 11.28 -35.99 5.33
C GLU A 688 11.64 -36.72 4.03
N GLN A 689 12.73 -36.29 3.36
CA GLN A 689 13.18 -36.87 2.10
C GLN A 689 13.35 -38.40 2.17
N ALA A 690 14.05 -38.93 3.18
CA ALA A 690 14.27 -40.36 3.31
C ALA A 690 12.96 -41.17 3.50
N PHE A 691 11.97 -40.61 4.20
CA PHE A 691 10.67 -41.25 4.37
C PHE A 691 9.87 -41.25 3.06
N LEU A 692 9.88 -40.13 2.33
CA LEU A 692 9.20 -40.00 1.05
C LEU A 692 9.83 -40.87 -0.04
N THR A 693 11.17 -41.04 -0.06
CA THR A 693 11.85 -42.01 -0.94
C THR A 693 11.29 -43.40 -0.73
N MET A 694 11.25 -43.86 0.53
CA MET A 694 10.75 -45.19 0.86
C MET A 694 9.25 -45.35 0.56
N LEU A 695 8.45 -44.30 0.74
CA LEU A 695 7.03 -44.31 0.36
C LEU A 695 6.86 -44.56 -1.14
N ILE A 696 7.62 -43.85 -1.97
CA ILE A 696 7.59 -43.98 -3.43
C ILE A 696 8.04 -45.38 -3.86
N ASP A 697 9.14 -45.88 -3.30
CA ASP A 697 9.68 -47.20 -3.61
C ASP A 697 8.70 -48.32 -3.24
N ASN A 698 8.07 -48.24 -2.06
CA ASN A 698 7.08 -49.22 -1.61
C ASN A 698 5.82 -49.23 -2.50
N ILE A 699 5.37 -48.07 -2.99
CA ILE A 699 4.25 -48.00 -3.95
C ILE A 699 4.64 -48.69 -5.26
N ARG A 700 5.83 -48.41 -5.81
CA ARG A 700 6.31 -49.06 -7.04
C ARG A 700 6.44 -50.57 -6.89
N ALA A 701 6.93 -51.02 -5.74
CA ALA A 701 7.08 -52.45 -5.44
C ALA A 701 5.76 -53.16 -5.07
N SER A 702 4.64 -52.43 -4.96
CA SER A 702 3.37 -52.96 -4.43
C SER A 702 3.54 -53.66 -3.09
N THR A 703 4.37 -53.09 -2.22
CA THR A 703 4.74 -53.70 -0.93
C THR A 703 3.49 -53.86 -0.05
N VAL A 704 3.42 -54.96 0.70
CA VAL A 704 2.47 -55.14 1.80
C VAL A 704 3.27 -55.34 3.08
N VAL A 705 2.96 -54.53 4.10
CA VAL A 705 3.57 -54.64 5.42
C VAL A 705 2.51 -55.06 6.42
N GLU A 706 2.76 -56.15 7.15
CA GLU A 706 1.82 -56.74 8.09
C GLU A 706 2.38 -56.69 9.51
N GLU A 707 1.56 -56.26 10.46
CA GLU A 707 1.86 -56.30 11.89
C GLU A 707 0.58 -56.65 12.65
N ARG A 708 0.55 -57.86 13.24
CA ARG A 708 -0.64 -58.44 13.90
C ARG A 708 -1.82 -58.60 12.92
N GLU A 709 -2.96 -57.97 13.19
CA GLU A 709 -4.19 -58.03 12.36
C GLU A 709 -4.34 -56.81 11.43
N GLN A 710 -3.27 -56.02 11.26
CA GLN A 710 -3.27 -54.80 10.45
C GLN A 710 -2.28 -54.92 9.30
N GLN A 711 -2.71 -54.49 8.13
CA GLN A 711 -1.90 -54.50 6.91
C GLN A 711 -1.83 -53.09 6.31
N LEU A 712 -0.63 -52.63 5.98
CA LEU A 712 -0.39 -51.43 5.21
C LEU A 712 -0.12 -51.85 3.76
N GLU A 713 -1.06 -51.59 2.88
CA GLU A 713 -0.95 -51.89 1.45
C GLU A 713 -0.50 -50.65 0.68
N PHE A 714 0.58 -50.79 -0.07
CA PHE A 714 1.06 -49.78 -1.00
C PHE A 714 0.58 -50.14 -2.41
N ARG A 715 -0.27 -49.30 -2.98
CA ARG A 715 -0.97 -49.58 -4.23
C ARG A 715 -0.54 -48.61 -5.32
N PRO A 716 0.17 -49.07 -6.36
CA PRO A 716 0.44 -48.24 -7.52
C PRO A 716 -0.81 -48.12 -8.40
N ALA A 717 -0.94 -46.98 -9.07
CA ALA A 717 -1.83 -46.84 -10.21
C ALA A 717 -1.14 -47.38 -11.49
N ASP A 718 -1.92 -47.83 -12.47
CA ASP A 718 -1.38 -48.39 -13.72
C ASP A 718 -0.46 -47.41 -14.45
N ALA A 719 -0.79 -46.11 -14.42
CA ALA A 719 0.04 -45.05 -14.98
C ALA A 719 1.44 -44.98 -14.37
N PHE A 720 1.60 -45.32 -13.08
CA PHE A 720 2.86 -45.16 -12.36
C PHE A 720 3.86 -46.30 -12.60
N LEU A 721 3.36 -47.52 -12.80
CA LEU A 721 4.19 -48.67 -13.15
C LEU A 721 4.88 -48.52 -14.51
N ASN A 722 4.30 -47.72 -15.40
CA ASN A 722 4.82 -47.46 -16.74
C ASN A 722 5.80 -46.28 -16.82
N GLU A 723 6.01 -45.55 -15.71
CA GLU A 723 6.92 -44.40 -15.65
C GLU A 723 8.29 -44.78 -15.09
N GLU A 724 9.36 -44.21 -15.65
CA GLU A 724 10.72 -44.39 -15.12
C GLU A 724 10.82 -43.94 -13.66
N ALA A 725 11.58 -44.70 -12.86
CA ALA A 725 11.85 -44.35 -11.47
C ALA A 725 12.78 -43.13 -11.41
N LYS A 726 12.31 -42.06 -10.78
CA LYS A 726 13.07 -40.81 -10.57
C LYS A 726 13.53 -40.71 -9.12
N PRO A 727 14.76 -40.19 -8.87
CA PRO A 727 15.24 -40.01 -7.50
C PRO A 727 14.39 -38.96 -6.76
N VAL A 728 14.15 -39.21 -5.46
CA VAL A 728 13.45 -38.26 -4.59
C VAL A 728 14.45 -37.22 -4.10
N GLU A 729 14.45 -36.05 -4.73
CA GLU A 729 15.29 -34.89 -4.43
C GLU A 729 14.44 -33.61 -4.35
N ASN A 730 15.00 -32.53 -3.79
CA ASN A 730 14.34 -31.21 -3.68
C ASN A 730 12.95 -31.25 -3.00
N VAL A 731 12.86 -31.92 -1.86
CA VAL A 731 11.60 -32.04 -1.11
C VAL A 731 11.22 -30.72 -0.45
N ARG A 732 10.01 -30.24 -0.74
CA ARG A 732 9.42 -29.06 -0.12
C ARG A 732 8.09 -29.42 0.54
N SER A 733 8.05 -29.35 1.87
CA SER A 733 6.81 -29.47 2.63
C SER A 733 5.91 -28.24 2.39
N ILE A 734 4.63 -28.48 2.13
CA ILE A 734 3.61 -27.43 2.06
C ILE A 734 2.95 -27.34 3.43
N GLU A 735 3.31 -26.29 4.18
CA GLU A 735 2.60 -25.94 5.41
C GLU A 735 1.27 -25.26 5.04
N SER A 736 0.14 -25.94 5.27
CA SER A 736 -1.19 -25.35 5.13
C SER A 736 -2.01 -25.60 6.41
N ASP A 737 -3.01 -24.76 6.68
CA ASP A 737 -3.99 -24.98 7.76
C ASP A 737 -4.99 -26.13 7.45
N SER A 738 -4.68 -26.95 6.45
CA SER A 738 -5.45 -28.16 6.16
C SER A 738 -5.18 -29.24 7.21
N THR A 739 -6.11 -30.18 7.36
CA THR A 739 -5.93 -31.33 8.25
C THR A 739 -4.90 -32.34 7.72
N ASP A 740 -4.37 -32.13 6.52
CA ASP A 740 -3.45 -33.04 5.85
C ASP A 740 -2.05 -32.42 5.73
N THR A 741 -1.03 -33.25 5.56
CA THR A 741 0.33 -32.80 5.28
C THR A 741 0.68 -33.11 3.83
N ALA A 742 1.10 -32.10 3.07
CA ALA A 742 1.51 -32.28 1.68
C ALA A 742 3.00 -31.96 1.49
N ALA A 743 3.66 -32.69 0.60
CA ALA A 743 5.04 -32.47 0.20
C ALA A 743 5.17 -32.54 -1.32
N VAL A 744 5.92 -31.60 -1.90
CA VAL A 744 6.29 -31.59 -3.32
C VAL A 744 7.70 -32.15 -3.45
N ILE A 745 7.90 -33.07 -4.38
CA ILE A 745 9.18 -33.71 -4.68
C ILE A 745 9.59 -33.29 -6.09
N GLY A 746 10.58 -32.39 -6.18
CA GLY A 746 11.04 -31.84 -7.44
C GLY A 746 9.90 -31.27 -8.29
N GLU A 747 9.87 -31.64 -9.56
CA GLU A 747 8.79 -31.33 -10.50
C GLU A 747 8.02 -32.60 -10.90
N ASP A 748 8.06 -33.63 -10.04
CA ASP A 748 7.59 -34.97 -10.40
C ASP A 748 6.38 -35.41 -9.58
N TYR A 749 6.42 -35.24 -8.26
CA TYR A 749 5.42 -35.81 -7.37
C TYR A 749 4.88 -34.81 -6.34
N VAL A 750 3.61 -34.99 -6.01
CA VAL A 750 2.94 -34.39 -4.85
C VAL A 750 2.45 -35.52 -3.96
N VAL A 751 2.97 -35.60 -2.74
CA VAL A 751 2.56 -36.60 -1.74
C VAL A 751 1.66 -35.92 -0.73
N LYS A 752 0.47 -36.48 -0.49
CA LYS A 752 -0.42 -36.07 0.59
C LYS A 752 -0.53 -37.17 1.62
N PHE A 753 -0.32 -36.82 2.87
CA PHE A 753 -0.47 -37.68 4.04
C PHE A 753 -1.72 -37.26 4.82
N TYR A 754 -2.67 -38.17 4.95
CA TYR A 754 -3.95 -37.94 5.62
C TYR A 754 -3.77 -38.13 7.13
N ARG A 755 -3.96 -37.07 7.91
CA ARG A 755 -3.76 -37.15 9.37
C ARG A 755 -4.98 -37.73 10.07
N GLN A 756 -6.18 -37.35 9.66
CA GLN A 756 -7.42 -37.97 10.13
C GLN A 756 -7.76 -39.16 9.23
N ILE A 757 -7.98 -40.33 9.84
CA ILE A 757 -8.26 -41.57 9.12
C ILE A 757 -9.67 -42.08 9.42
N ASP A 758 -10.47 -42.25 8.37
CA ASP A 758 -11.84 -42.75 8.43
C ASP A 758 -11.96 -43.98 7.54
N ALA A 759 -12.78 -44.95 7.98
CA ALA A 759 -13.00 -46.18 7.22
C ALA A 759 -13.90 -45.91 6.00
N GLY A 760 -13.47 -46.37 4.83
CA GLY A 760 -14.17 -46.25 3.55
C GLY A 760 -13.32 -45.59 2.46
N PRO A 761 -13.84 -45.51 1.23
CA PRO A 761 -13.13 -44.90 0.10
C PRO A 761 -12.87 -43.41 0.35
N HIS A 762 -11.62 -42.96 0.20
CA HIS A 762 -11.27 -41.55 0.35
C HIS A 762 -11.52 -40.79 -0.97
N PRO A 763 -12.26 -39.65 -0.98
CA PRO A 763 -12.60 -38.92 -2.21
C PRO A 763 -11.41 -38.56 -3.10
N ASP A 764 -10.29 -38.11 -2.52
CA ASP A 764 -9.11 -37.67 -3.31
C ASP A 764 -8.43 -38.85 -4.04
N ILE A 765 -8.59 -40.08 -3.54
CA ILE A 765 -8.11 -41.32 -4.18
C ILE A 765 -9.19 -41.85 -5.15
N GLU A 766 -10.45 -41.95 -4.70
CA GLU A 766 -11.56 -42.47 -5.52
C GLU A 766 -11.78 -41.64 -6.79
N VAL A 767 -11.83 -40.31 -6.65
CA VAL A 767 -11.96 -39.38 -7.78
C VAL A 767 -10.68 -39.33 -8.59
N GLY A 768 -9.52 -39.32 -7.94
CA GLY A 768 -8.22 -39.33 -8.63
C GLY A 768 -8.03 -40.56 -9.53
N HIS A 769 -8.36 -41.75 -9.03
CA HIS A 769 -8.32 -43.00 -9.78
C HIS A 769 -9.31 -42.98 -10.95
N PHE A 770 -10.56 -42.54 -10.70
CA PHE A 770 -11.55 -42.45 -11.76
C PHE A 770 -11.14 -41.45 -12.87
N LEU A 771 -10.63 -40.27 -12.51
CA LEU A 771 -10.18 -39.27 -13.48
C LEU A 771 -8.93 -39.73 -14.25
N THR A 772 -8.03 -40.47 -13.61
CA THR A 772 -6.79 -40.94 -14.23
C THR A 772 -7.03 -42.16 -15.14
N ASP A 773 -7.62 -43.22 -14.60
CA ASP A 773 -7.63 -44.55 -15.23
C ASP A 773 -8.94 -44.85 -15.97
N VAL A 774 -10.05 -44.19 -15.63
CA VAL A 774 -11.38 -44.47 -16.20
C VAL A 774 -11.83 -43.41 -17.20
N ALA A 775 -11.81 -42.13 -16.79
CA ALA A 775 -12.28 -41.02 -17.60
C ALA A 775 -11.15 -40.34 -18.40
N SER A 776 -9.88 -40.62 -18.07
CA SER A 776 -8.69 -40.05 -18.71
C SER A 776 -8.73 -38.52 -18.84
N PHE A 777 -9.14 -37.84 -17.76
CA PHE A 777 -9.25 -36.39 -17.71
C PHE A 777 -7.86 -35.75 -17.52
N ALA A 778 -7.33 -35.13 -18.59
CA ALA A 778 -5.96 -34.63 -18.63
C ALA A 778 -5.70 -33.41 -17.71
N GLN A 779 -6.75 -32.65 -17.37
CA GLN A 779 -6.66 -31.42 -16.58
C GLN A 779 -6.79 -31.65 -15.07
N ALA A 780 -6.41 -32.83 -14.59
CA ALA A 780 -6.23 -33.13 -13.17
C ALA A 780 -4.87 -33.81 -12.94
N PRO A 781 -4.24 -33.63 -11.75
CA PRO A 781 -3.07 -34.41 -11.37
C PRO A 781 -3.39 -35.90 -11.45
N ARG A 782 -2.55 -36.67 -12.16
CA ARG A 782 -2.71 -38.12 -12.26
C ARG A 782 -2.44 -38.74 -10.90
N LEU A 783 -3.33 -39.62 -10.45
CA LEU A 783 -3.07 -40.45 -9.28
C LEU A 783 -2.01 -41.49 -9.66
N LEU A 784 -0.89 -41.50 -8.93
CA LEU A 784 0.22 -42.42 -9.16
C LEU A 784 0.20 -43.60 -8.18
N GLY A 785 -0.38 -43.40 -7.00
CA GLY A 785 -0.60 -44.48 -6.05
C GLY A 785 -1.17 -44.01 -4.73
N SER A 786 -1.48 -44.98 -3.87
CA SER A 786 -2.04 -44.74 -2.54
C SER A 786 -1.47 -45.72 -1.52
N VAL A 787 -1.46 -45.29 -0.26
CA VAL A 787 -1.16 -46.13 0.89
C VAL A 787 -2.45 -46.29 1.69
N GLU A 788 -2.89 -47.52 1.89
CA GLU A 788 -4.15 -47.84 2.55
C GLU A 788 -3.91 -48.80 3.72
N LEU A 789 -4.52 -48.50 4.87
CA LEU A 789 -4.56 -49.36 6.04
C LEU A 789 -5.76 -50.31 5.94
N VAL A 790 -5.51 -51.61 6.05
CA VAL A 790 -6.52 -52.68 6.04
C VAL A 790 -6.60 -53.34 7.42
N GLU A 791 -7.82 -53.40 7.97
CA GLU A 791 -8.13 -53.97 9.28
C GLU A 791 -9.40 -54.83 9.16
N GLY A 792 -9.23 -56.13 8.92
CA GLY A 792 -10.33 -57.01 8.52
C GLY A 792 -10.99 -56.50 7.23
N ASP A 793 -12.30 -56.24 7.27
CA ASP A 793 -13.06 -55.70 6.12
C ASP A 793 -12.98 -54.17 5.98
N ARG A 794 -12.30 -53.47 6.90
CA ARG A 794 -12.19 -52.00 6.89
C ARG A 794 -10.93 -51.56 6.17
N ARG A 795 -11.06 -50.55 5.31
CA ARG A 795 -9.96 -49.93 4.57
C ARG A 795 -9.97 -48.43 4.81
N SER A 796 -8.83 -47.84 5.14
CA SER A 796 -8.69 -46.40 5.42
C SER A 796 -7.47 -45.83 4.68
N ALA A 797 -7.62 -44.68 4.03
CA ALA A 797 -6.50 -44.04 3.32
C ALA A 797 -5.49 -43.41 4.29
N VAL A 798 -4.20 -43.62 4.07
CA VAL A 798 -3.09 -43.06 4.85
C VAL A 798 -2.33 -42.01 4.04
N ALA A 799 -2.07 -42.28 2.77
CA ALA A 799 -1.41 -41.33 1.88
C ALA A 799 -1.82 -41.52 0.42
N SER A 800 -1.60 -40.50 -0.41
CA SER A 800 -1.72 -40.57 -1.87
C SER A 800 -0.57 -39.85 -2.54
N VAL A 801 -0.16 -40.35 -3.70
CA VAL A 801 0.86 -39.76 -4.56
C VAL A 801 0.21 -39.36 -5.87
N GLN A 802 0.41 -38.11 -6.26
CA GLN A 802 -0.09 -37.53 -7.51
C GLN A 802 1.08 -36.97 -8.33
N SER A 803 0.92 -36.87 -9.65
CA SER A 803 1.89 -36.19 -10.50
C SER A 803 1.94 -34.69 -10.17
N PHE A 804 3.13 -34.11 -10.15
CA PHE A 804 3.27 -32.66 -10.09
C PHE A 804 2.77 -32.02 -11.38
N VAL A 805 2.10 -30.87 -11.25
CA VAL A 805 1.62 -30.08 -12.38
C VAL A 805 2.45 -28.80 -12.42
N GLY A 806 3.37 -28.70 -13.38
CA GLY A 806 4.13 -27.47 -13.62
C GLY A 806 3.19 -26.32 -13.98
N ASN A 807 3.15 -25.29 -13.14
CA ASN A 807 2.14 -24.22 -13.21
C ASN A 807 2.76 -22.84 -12.92
N GLN A 808 2.02 -21.79 -13.28
CA GLN A 808 2.39 -20.38 -13.10
C GLN A 808 1.69 -19.75 -11.88
N GLY A 809 1.23 -20.58 -10.93
CA GLY A 809 0.40 -20.19 -9.79
C GLY A 809 -1.07 -20.56 -9.98
N ASP A 810 -1.87 -20.22 -8.97
CA ASP A 810 -3.31 -20.42 -8.95
C ASP A 810 -4.09 -19.18 -9.41
N ILE A 811 -5.35 -19.38 -9.82
CA ILE A 811 -6.21 -18.29 -10.32
C ILE A 811 -6.51 -17.26 -9.23
N TRP A 812 -6.50 -17.62 -7.94
CA TRP A 812 -6.76 -16.67 -6.86
C TRP A 812 -5.66 -15.60 -6.78
N THR A 813 -4.40 -16.02 -6.75
CA THR A 813 -3.25 -15.11 -6.73
C THR A 813 -3.23 -14.19 -7.96
N VAL A 814 -3.49 -14.73 -9.16
CA VAL A 814 -3.57 -13.92 -10.39
C VAL A 814 -4.73 -12.93 -10.36
N THR A 815 -5.89 -13.35 -9.85
CA THR A 815 -7.07 -12.50 -9.69
C THR A 815 -6.81 -11.37 -8.70
N ALA A 816 -6.17 -11.65 -7.57
CA ALA A 816 -5.83 -10.63 -6.58
C ALA A 816 -4.93 -9.54 -7.18
N GLY A 817 -3.85 -9.92 -7.88
CA GLY A 817 -2.96 -8.97 -8.55
C GLY A 817 -3.62 -8.22 -9.71
N PHE A 818 -4.57 -8.85 -10.42
CA PHE A 818 -5.39 -8.17 -11.43
C PHE A 818 -6.26 -7.07 -10.81
N LEU A 819 -6.94 -7.38 -9.70
CA LEU A 819 -7.83 -6.46 -9.03
C LEU A 819 -7.11 -5.28 -8.40
N ASP A 820 -5.92 -5.51 -7.83
CA ASP A 820 -5.09 -4.42 -7.28
C ASP A 820 -4.71 -3.42 -8.39
N ARG A 821 -4.34 -3.91 -9.59
CA ARG A 821 -4.10 -3.04 -10.76
C ARG A 821 -5.36 -2.31 -11.22
N LEU A 822 -6.51 -2.98 -11.25
CA LEU A 822 -7.78 -2.35 -11.62
C LEU A 822 -8.13 -1.21 -10.66
N VAL A 823 -7.98 -1.42 -9.35
CA VAL A 823 -8.19 -0.39 -8.31
C VAL A 823 -7.25 0.80 -8.55
N GLU A 824 -5.96 0.55 -8.77
CA GLU A 824 -5.01 1.63 -9.06
C GLU A 824 -5.42 2.44 -10.29
N GLN A 825 -5.78 1.78 -11.39
CA GLN A 825 -6.23 2.46 -12.61
C GLN A 825 -7.43 3.37 -12.36
N GLN A 826 -8.42 2.88 -11.62
CA GLN A 826 -9.63 3.64 -11.31
C GLN A 826 -9.35 4.84 -10.39
N ARG A 827 -8.30 4.78 -9.56
CA ARG A 827 -7.88 5.91 -8.72
C ARG A 827 -7.19 7.01 -9.52
N PHE A 828 -6.32 6.67 -10.47
CA PHE A 828 -5.39 7.64 -11.07
C PHE A 828 -5.78 8.12 -12.48
N VAL A 829 -6.71 7.45 -13.18
CA VAL A 829 -7.14 7.87 -14.52
C VAL A 829 -8.48 8.60 -14.46
N SER A 830 -8.48 9.85 -14.96
CA SER A 830 -9.60 10.79 -14.91
C SER A 830 -10.64 10.55 -16.02
N ASP A 831 -10.24 9.98 -17.16
CA ASP A 831 -11.11 9.75 -18.32
C ASP A 831 -11.08 8.28 -18.76
N GLY A 832 -12.26 7.67 -18.87
CA GLY A 832 -12.48 6.23 -19.06
C GLY A 832 -12.14 5.67 -20.45
N HIS A 833 -10.99 6.02 -21.04
CA HIS A 833 -10.45 5.39 -22.25
C HIS A 833 -8.94 5.13 -22.06
N VAL A 834 -8.61 4.18 -21.19
CA VAL A 834 -7.35 3.43 -21.36
C VAL A 834 -7.69 2.32 -22.34
N ASP A 835 -6.85 2.05 -23.34
CA ASP A 835 -7.02 0.91 -24.25
C ASP A 835 -7.20 -0.39 -23.44
N GLU A 836 -8.45 -0.77 -23.20
CA GLU A 836 -8.91 -1.85 -22.31
C GLU A 836 -8.54 -3.25 -22.84
N VAL A 837 -7.86 -3.35 -23.98
CA VAL A 837 -8.08 -4.45 -24.91
C VAL A 837 -7.23 -5.70 -24.64
N ASP A 838 -5.99 -5.58 -24.15
CA ASP A 838 -5.08 -6.74 -24.12
C ASP A 838 -5.08 -7.53 -22.79
N TRP A 839 -4.89 -6.85 -21.65
CA TRP A 839 -4.71 -7.55 -20.35
C TRP A 839 -6.04 -7.98 -19.71
N GLN A 840 -7.12 -7.22 -19.92
CA GLN A 840 -8.47 -7.66 -19.52
C GLN A 840 -8.91 -8.87 -20.36
N ALA A 841 -8.63 -8.86 -21.67
CA ALA A 841 -8.92 -9.99 -22.55
C ALA A 841 -8.15 -11.25 -22.13
N SER A 842 -6.86 -11.12 -21.77
CA SER A 842 -6.07 -12.23 -21.24
C SER A 842 -6.67 -12.83 -19.95
N TYR A 843 -7.08 -11.99 -18.99
CA TYR A 843 -7.74 -12.47 -17.77
C TYR A 843 -9.09 -13.14 -18.05
N HIS A 844 -9.93 -12.53 -18.90
CA HIS A 844 -11.20 -13.13 -19.32
C HIS A 844 -11.00 -14.46 -20.05
N HIS A 845 -9.91 -14.61 -20.81
CA HIS A 845 -9.53 -15.89 -21.41
C HIS A 845 -9.27 -16.95 -20.34
N THR A 846 -8.46 -16.66 -19.31
CA THR A 846 -8.20 -17.58 -18.19
C THR A 846 -9.49 -18.05 -17.53
N LEU A 847 -10.44 -17.14 -17.26
CA LEU A 847 -11.70 -17.48 -16.62
C LEU A 847 -12.66 -18.23 -17.56
N SER A 848 -12.60 -17.95 -18.86
CA SER A 848 -13.33 -18.74 -19.86
C SER A 848 -12.81 -20.18 -19.92
N GLN A 849 -11.49 -20.37 -19.93
CA GLN A 849 -10.88 -21.71 -19.88
C GLN A 849 -11.22 -22.43 -18.58
N ALA A 850 -11.21 -21.75 -17.43
CA ALA A 850 -11.66 -22.31 -16.17
C ALA A 850 -13.12 -22.81 -16.27
N GLY A 851 -14.03 -22.00 -16.84
CA GLY A 851 -15.41 -22.41 -17.09
C GLY A 851 -15.51 -23.69 -17.94
N ARG A 852 -14.74 -23.77 -19.03
CA ARG A 852 -14.70 -24.95 -19.91
C ARG A 852 -14.16 -26.18 -19.20
N ARG A 853 -13.02 -26.09 -18.49
CA ARG A 853 -12.41 -27.22 -17.79
C ARG A 853 -13.25 -27.75 -16.64
N ILE A 854 -14.02 -26.90 -15.98
CA ILE A 854 -14.97 -27.35 -14.95
C ILE A 854 -16.16 -28.09 -15.60
N ALA A 855 -16.62 -27.65 -16.77
CA ALA A 855 -17.62 -28.40 -17.53
C ALA A 855 -17.09 -29.77 -17.98
N ASP A 856 -15.88 -29.81 -18.54
CA ASP A 856 -15.19 -31.03 -18.94
C ASP A 856 -15.00 -31.99 -17.75
N LEU A 857 -14.64 -31.47 -16.57
CA LEU A 857 -14.55 -32.24 -15.33
C LEU A 857 -15.89 -32.88 -14.97
N HIS A 858 -16.99 -32.12 -14.99
CA HIS A 858 -18.31 -32.65 -14.66
C HIS A 858 -18.80 -33.69 -15.68
N LEU A 859 -18.51 -33.51 -16.97
CA LEU A 859 -18.78 -34.50 -18.01
C LEU A 859 -17.95 -35.76 -17.78
N ALA A 860 -16.67 -35.62 -17.45
CA ALA A 860 -15.80 -36.74 -17.09
C ALA A 860 -16.36 -37.53 -15.91
N LEU A 861 -16.73 -36.85 -14.81
CA LEU A 861 -17.32 -37.46 -13.60
C LEU A 861 -18.69 -38.12 -13.84
N ALA A 862 -19.35 -37.78 -14.95
CA ALA A 862 -20.65 -38.32 -15.35
C ALA A 862 -20.56 -39.38 -16.47
N SER A 863 -19.36 -39.67 -16.98
CA SER A 863 -19.15 -40.44 -18.22
C SER A 863 -19.51 -41.93 -18.15
N ARG A 864 -19.75 -42.48 -16.95
CA ARG A 864 -19.93 -43.92 -16.73
C ARG A 864 -21.19 -44.22 -15.93
N ASP A 865 -22.14 -44.88 -16.59
CA ASP A 865 -23.40 -45.34 -15.99
C ASP A 865 -23.28 -46.72 -15.30
N ASP A 866 -22.23 -47.48 -15.59
CA ASP A 866 -21.98 -48.81 -15.04
C ASP A 866 -21.28 -48.78 -13.67
N ILE A 867 -20.61 -47.67 -13.33
CA ILE A 867 -19.92 -47.50 -12.05
C ILE A 867 -20.85 -46.78 -11.06
N ALA A 868 -21.41 -47.52 -10.11
CA ALA A 868 -22.45 -47.03 -9.19
C ALA A 868 -22.08 -45.71 -8.46
N ALA A 869 -20.82 -45.52 -8.07
CA ALA A 869 -20.36 -44.31 -7.39
C ALA A 869 -20.36 -43.05 -8.29
N PHE A 870 -20.22 -43.21 -9.61
CA PHE A 870 -20.12 -42.11 -10.59
C PHE A 870 -21.33 -42.00 -11.51
N ARG A 871 -22.19 -43.03 -11.56
CA ARG A 871 -23.44 -43.03 -12.34
C ARG A 871 -24.30 -41.79 -12.04
N PRO A 872 -24.58 -40.92 -13.02
CA PRO A 872 -25.50 -39.80 -12.85
C PRO A 872 -26.89 -40.23 -12.39
N GLU A 873 -27.49 -39.50 -11.44
CA GLU A 873 -28.80 -39.80 -10.87
C GLU A 873 -29.79 -38.66 -11.07
N THR A 874 -31.02 -38.94 -11.48
CA THR A 874 -32.07 -37.91 -11.51
C THR A 874 -32.59 -37.67 -10.10
N GLY A 875 -32.61 -36.41 -9.65
CA GLY A 875 -33.14 -36.07 -8.34
C GLY A 875 -34.68 -36.05 -8.32
N THR A 876 -35.26 -36.11 -7.14
CA THR A 876 -36.71 -36.04 -6.93
C THR A 876 -37.12 -34.68 -6.36
N GLU A 877 -38.41 -34.34 -6.42
CA GLU A 877 -38.92 -33.19 -5.68
C GLU A 877 -38.75 -33.32 -4.16
N ALA A 878 -38.76 -34.56 -3.63
CA ALA A 878 -38.53 -34.81 -2.21
C ALA A 878 -37.10 -34.43 -1.81
N ASP A 879 -36.10 -34.73 -2.64
CA ASP A 879 -34.72 -34.30 -2.44
C ASP A 879 -34.61 -32.77 -2.42
N SER A 880 -35.29 -32.09 -3.34
CA SER A 880 -35.29 -30.62 -3.43
C SER A 880 -35.93 -29.96 -2.20
N ARG A 881 -37.05 -30.51 -1.71
CA ARG A 881 -37.68 -30.10 -0.44
C ARG A 881 -36.74 -30.29 0.74
N ALA A 882 -36.13 -31.47 0.87
CA ALA A 882 -35.22 -31.78 1.97
C ALA A 882 -34.01 -30.82 2.02
N TRP A 883 -33.44 -30.43 0.87
CA TRP A 883 -32.36 -29.43 0.84
C TRP A 883 -32.83 -28.03 1.18
N THR A 884 -34.01 -27.64 0.69
CA THR A 884 -34.61 -26.34 1.04
C THR A 884 -34.81 -26.24 2.54
N ASP A 885 -35.33 -27.30 3.17
CA ASP A 885 -35.56 -27.36 4.61
C ASP A 885 -34.24 -27.35 5.38
N ALA A 886 -33.23 -28.12 4.95
CA ALA A 886 -31.91 -28.15 5.56
C ALA A 886 -31.22 -26.77 5.52
N LEU A 887 -31.25 -26.08 4.37
CA LEU A 887 -30.70 -24.74 4.24
C LEU A 887 -31.48 -23.73 5.08
N SER A 888 -32.80 -23.84 5.16
CA SER A 888 -33.63 -22.97 6.00
C SER A 888 -33.26 -23.13 7.49
N VAL A 889 -32.99 -24.36 7.95
CA VAL A 889 -32.52 -24.62 9.31
C VAL A 889 -31.13 -23.99 9.55
N GLN A 890 -30.20 -24.15 8.62
CA GLN A 890 -28.87 -23.56 8.72
C GLN A 890 -28.92 -22.02 8.71
N ALA A 891 -29.73 -21.44 7.84
CA ALA A 891 -29.98 -20.01 7.72
C ALA A 891 -30.53 -19.42 9.02
N ARG A 892 -31.52 -20.07 9.66
CA ARG A 892 -32.06 -19.63 10.96
C ARG A 892 -31.01 -19.71 12.07
N ALA A 893 -30.22 -20.79 12.10
CA ALA A 893 -29.13 -20.92 13.06
C ALA A 893 -28.06 -19.82 12.88
N LEU A 894 -27.75 -19.45 11.63
CA LEU A 894 -26.84 -18.35 11.32
C LEU A 894 -27.43 -17.00 11.72
N HIS A 895 -28.70 -16.75 11.41
CA HIS A 895 -29.41 -15.53 11.83
C HIS A 895 -29.35 -15.33 13.35
N ASP A 896 -29.58 -16.39 14.13
CA ASP A 896 -29.49 -16.33 15.60
C ASP A 896 -28.06 -16.06 16.10
N LYS A 897 -27.04 -16.57 15.41
CA LYS A 897 -25.64 -16.26 15.71
C LYS A 897 -25.31 -14.80 15.40
N LEU A 898 -25.68 -14.31 14.22
CA LEU A 898 -25.43 -12.93 13.79
C LEU A 898 -26.09 -11.91 14.71
N ARG A 899 -27.30 -12.19 15.22
CA ARG A 899 -27.98 -11.33 16.20
C ARG A 899 -27.25 -11.20 17.54
N ARG A 900 -26.41 -12.19 17.89
CA ARG A 900 -25.63 -12.21 19.14
C ARG A 900 -24.18 -11.80 18.92
N TYR A 901 -23.76 -11.58 17.67
CA TYR A 901 -22.41 -11.20 17.33
C TYR A 901 -22.27 -9.68 17.43
N GLU A 902 -21.36 -9.21 18.29
CA GLU A 902 -21.01 -7.80 18.38
C GLU A 902 -19.94 -7.50 17.33
N GLY A 903 -20.34 -6.81 16.26
CA GLY A 903 -19.44 -6.42 15.18
C GLY A 903 -18.31 -5.51 15.67
N THR A 904 -17.13 -5.63 15.05
CA THR A 904 -15.90 -4.95 15.46
C THR A 904 -15.79 -3.51 14.95
N SER A 905 -16.64 -3.12 13.98
CA SER A 905 -16.68 -1.77 13.42
C SER A 905 -18.12 -1.27 13.17
N PRO A 906 -18.35 0.05 13.09
CA PRO A 906 -19.68 0.62 12.78
C PRO A 906 -20.23 0.13 11.43
N ASN A 907 -19.37 -0.01 10.42
CA ASN A 907 -19.78 -0.51 9.10
C ASN A 907 -20.20 -1.98 9.16
N GLU A 908 -19.45 -2.81 9.89
CA GLU A 908 -19.79 -4.21 10.11
C GLU A 908 -21.12 -4.36 10.84
N GLN A 909 -21.38 -3.53 11.87
CA GLN A 909 -22.67 -3.51 12.58
C GLN A 909 -23.83 -3.12 11.65
N LYS A 910 -23.63 -2.15 10.76
CA LYS A 910 -24.64 -1.77 9.75
C LYS A 910 -24.92 -2.90 8.76
N LEU A 911 -23.89 -3.60 8.30
CA LEU A 911 -24.04 -4.77 7.43
C LEU A 911 -24.77 -5.91 8.15
N ILE A 912 -24.40 -6.22 9.39
CA ILE A 912 -25.08 -7.25 10.21
C ILE A 912 -26.56 -6.90 10.38
N ALA A 913 -26.89 -5.66 10.72
CA ALA A 913 -28.28 -5.21 10.86
C ALA A 913 -29.08 -5.38 9.54
N THR A 914 -28.45 -5.03 8.41
CA THR A 914 -29.04 -5.19 7.07
C THR A 914 -29.30 -6.65 6.74
N ILE A 915 -28.33 -7.52 6.98
CA ILE A 915 -28.42 -8.96 6.71
C ILE A 915 -29.49 -9.60 7.60
N VAL A 916 -29.47 -9.30 8.90
CA VAL A 916 -30.47 -9.80 9.87
C VAL A 916 -31.89 -9.43 9.43
N ALA A 917 -32.11 -8.20 8.95
CA ALA A 917 -33.41 -7.80 8.41
C ALA A 917 -33.82 -8.61 7.17
N ARG A 918 -32.88 -8.86 6.24
CA ARG A 918 -33.13 -9.61 5.00
C ARG A 918 -33.36 -11.11 5.22
N PHE A 919 -32.79 -11.70 6.28
CA PHE A 919 -33.03 -13.10 6.64
C PHE A 919 -34.52 -13.40 6.89
N ALA A 920 -35.33 -12.41 7.27
CA ALA A 920 -36.77 -12.58 7.44
C ALA A 920 -37.51 -12.94 6.14
N ALA A 921 -37.00 -12.49 4.98
CA ALA A 921 -37.57 -12.79 3.66
C ALA A 921 -36.99 -14.08 3.03
N LEU A 922 -35.97 -14.68 3.64
CA LEU A 922 -35.17 -15.75 3.05
C LEU A 922 -35.97 -17.05 2.85
N ASP A 923 -36.78 -17.48 3.82
CA ASP A 923 -37.57 -18.72 3.71
C ASP A 923 -38.55 -18.69 2.51
N GLY A 924 -39.21 -17.53 2.31
CA GLY A 924 -40.11 -17.31 1.18
C GLY A 924 -39.36 -17.26 -0.16
N TRP A 925 -38.13 -16.76 -0.16
CA TRP A 925 -37.28 -16.74 -1.35
C TRP A 925 -36.67 -18.10 -1.69
N LEU A 926 -36.18 -18.86 -0.71
CA LEU A 926 -35.68 -20.23 -0.90
C LEU A 926 -36.76 -21.15 -1.50
N THR A 927 -38.03 -20.92 -1.16
CA THR A 927 -39.16 -21.61 -1.79
C THR A 927 -39.32 -21.23 -3.28
N ARG A 928 -39.08 -19.97 -3.66
CA ARG A 928 -39.17 -19.48 -5.06
C ARG A 928 -38.01 -19.94 -5.94
N VAL A 929 -36.80 -20.01 -5.40
CA VAL A 929 -35.60 -20.47 -6.13
C VAL A 929 -35.31 -21.96 -5.98
N ARG A 930 -36.25 -22.70 -5.38
CA ARG A 930 -36.11 -24.13 -5.13
C ARG A 930 -35.60 -24.86 -6.39
N PRO A 931 -34.51 -25.63 -6.30
CA PRO A 931 -33.91 -26.26 -7.46
C PRO A 931 -34.84 -27.33 -8.05
N ALA A 932 -35.13 -27.23 -9.34
CA ALA A 932 -35.92 -28.22 -10.07
C ALA A 932 -35.05 -29.43 -10.43
N LEU A 933 -34.80 -30.31 -9.45
CA LEU A 933 -33.88 -31.47 -9.59
C LEU A 933 -34.35 -32.53 -10.60
N THR A 934 -35.58 -32.44 -11.09
CA THR A 934 -36.07 -33.24 -12.22
C THR A 934 -35.46 -32.80 -13.56
N LEU A 935 -34.86 -31.61 -13.62
CA LEU A 935 -34.28 -31.01 -14.82
C LEU A 935 -32.74 -31.07 -14.84
N ALA A 936 -32.11 -31.71 -13.85
CA ALA A 936 -30.66 -31.87 -13.75
C ALA A 936 -30.29 -33.19 -13.06
N LYS A 937 -29.16 -33.79 -13.44
CA LYS A 937 -28.64 -34.98 -12.75
C LYS A 937 -27.72 -34.59 -11.60
N ARG A 938 -27.69 -35.43 -10.56
CA ARG A 938 -26.72 -35.42 -9.48
C ARG A 938 -25.53 -36.29 -9.86
N ILE A 939 -24.33 -35.76 -9.71
CA ILE A 939 -23.07 -36.43 -10.06
C ILE A 939 -22.08 -36.35 -8.91
N ARG A 940 -20.97 -37.11 -9.00
CA ARG A 940 -19.79 -36.79 -8.18
C ARG A 940 -19.28 -35.42 -8.60
N HIS A 941 -18.81 -34.64 -7.63
CA HIS A 941 -18.40 -33.27 -7.80
C HIS A 941 -17.17 -32.99 -6.91
N HIS A 942 -16.50 -31.87 -7.12
CA HIS A 942 -15.31 -31.48 -6.37
C HIS A 942 -15.65 -31.07 -4.93
N GLY A 943 -16.71 -30.27 -4.74
CA GLY A 943 -17.33 -29.96 -3.44
C GLY A 943 -16.78 -28.74 -2.70
N THR A 944 -15.53 -28.36 -2.97
CA THR A 944 -14.87 -27.15 -2.44
C THR A 944 -14.08 -26.43 -3.53
N LEU A 945 -14.68 -26.30 -4.73
CA LEU A 945 -14.01 -25.73 -5.89
C LEU A 945 -13.95 -24.20 -5.82
N GLU A 946 -12.74 -23.67 -5.64
CA GLU A 946 -12.46 -22.23 -5.49
C GLU A 946 -11.31 -21.83 -6.42
N LEU A 947 -11.11 -20.53 -6.65
CA LEU A 947 -10.05 -20.03 -7.56
C LEU A 947 -8.64 -20.56 -7.19
N GLY A 948 -8.37 -20.75 -5.89
CA GLY A 948 -7.10 -21.29 -5.40
C GLY A 948 -6.89 -22.81 -5.62
N ARG A 949 -7.90 -23.52 -6.13
CA ARG A 949 -7.81 -24.96 -6.48
C ARG A 949 -7.55 -25.21 -7.96
N MET A 950 -7.50 -24.13 -8.74
CA MET A 950 -7.27 -24.12 -10.18
C MET A 950 -5.90 -23.54 -10.48
N LEU A 951 -5.02 -24.36 -11.03
CA LEU A 951 -3.65 -24.00 -11.41
C LEU A 951 -3.61 -23.57 -12.88
N ILE A 952 -2.85 -22.52 -13.16
CA ILE A 952 -2.64 -22.02 -14.53
C ILE A 952 -1.46 -22.76 -15.14
N VAL A 953 -1.72 -23.48 -16.23
CA VAL A 953 -0.74 -24.30 -16.95
C VAL A 953 -0.64 -23.78 -18.38
N LYS A 954 0.28 -22.82 -18.59
CA LYS A 954 0.38 -22.06 -19.85
C LYS A 954 -0.95 -21.34 -20.11
N ASP A 955 -1.65 -21.70 -21.19
CA ASP A 955 -2.95 -21.11 -21.58
C ASP A 955 -4.16 -21.98 -21.16
N ASP A 956 -3.94 -23.02 -20.34
CA ASP A 956 -4.98 -23.95 -19.88
C ASP A 956 -5.04 -24.04 -18.34
N ILE A 957 -6.07 -24.70 -17.81
CA ILE A 957 -6.35 -24.81 -16.36
C ILE A 957 -6.30 -26.27 -15.91
N ALA A 958 -5.59 -26.54 -14.82
CA ALA A 958 -5.59 -27.82 -14.12
C ALA A 958 -6.32 -27.71 -12.76
N ILE A 959 -7.19 -28.66 -12.46
CA ILE A 959 -8.02 -28.69 -11.23
C ILE A 959 -7.41 -29.68 -10.24
N THR A 960 -7.28 -29.27 -8.98
CA THR A 960 -6.60 -30.06 -7.94
C THR A 960 -7.40 -30.12 -6.65
N SER A 961 -7.09 -31.09 -5.79
CA SER A 961 -7.64 -31.22 -4.41
C SER A 961 -9.09 -31.73 -4.32
N PHE A 962 -9.34 -32.93 -4.84
CA PHE A 962 -10.65 -33.59 -4.88
C PHE A 962 -11.09 -34.21 -3.54
N GLY A 963 -10.49 -33.76 -2.43
CA GLY A 963 -10.89 -34.17 -1.09
C GLY A 963 -12.30 -33.71 -0.72
N GLY A 964 -12.78 -32.57 -1.24
CA GLY A 964 -14.02 -31.94 -0.78
C GLY A 964 -13.89 -31.31 0.61
N ASP A 965 -15.01 -31.12 1.31
CA ASP A 965 -15.01 -30.46 2.63
C ASP A 965 -14.56 -31.42 3.75
N LEU A 966 -13.33 -31.23 4.23
CA LEU A 966 -12.69 -32.05 5.26
C LEU A 966 -13.43 -32.04 6.61
N ARG A 967 -14.36 -31.11 6.83
CA ARG A 967 -15.21 -31.06 8.04
C ARG A 967 -16.29 -32.13 8.05
N LEU A 968 -16.65 -32.64 6.88
CA LEU A 968 -17.73 -33.61 6.68
C LEU A 968 -17.21 -35.06 6.71
N PRO A 969 -18.00 -36.02 7.22
CA PRO A 969 -17.67 -37.44 7.11
C PRO A 969 -17.48 -37.88 5.64
N LEU A 970 -16.70 -38.94 5.42
CA LEU A 970 -16.44 -39.47 4.06
C LEU A 970 -17.72 -39.73 3.27
N GLU A 971 -18.75 -40.31 3.89
CA GLU A 971 -20.04 -40.55 3.22
C GLU A 971 -20.69 -39.27 2.70
N ALA A 972 -20.60 -38.17 3.44
CA ALA A 972 -21.16 -36.88 3.04
C ALA A 972 -20.32 -36.24 1.91
N ARG A 973 -18.99 -36.32 1.99
CA ARG A 973 -18.06 -35.90 0.92
C ARG A 973 -18.23 -36.73 -0.37
N ARG A 974 -18.76 -37.95 -0.25
CA ARG A 974 -19.03 -38.87 -1.35
C ARG A 974 -20.40 -38.70 -2.02
N ARG A 975 -21.30 -37.88 -1.46
CA ARG A 975 -22.65 -37.68 -2.00
C ARG A 975 -22.60 -37.11 -3.41
N LYS A 976 -23.60 -37.49 -4.22
CA LYS A 976 -23.83 -36.91 -5.54
C LYS A 976 -24.72 -35.69 -5.39
N LEU A 977 -24.31 -34.56 -5.95
CA LEU A 977 -25.04 -33.30 -5.94
C LEU A 977 -25.08 -32.71 -7.36
N PRO A 978 -25.96 -31.73 -7.64
CA PRO A 978 -25.96 -31.05 -8.92
C PRO A 978 -24.64 -30.31 -9.11
N ALA A 979 -24.15 -30.31 -10.34
CA ALA A 979 -22.93 -29.60 -10.74
C ALA A 979 -22.95 -28.09 -10.39
N ALA A 980 -24.14 -27.51 -10.21
CA ALA A 980 -24.32 -26.12 -9.80
C ALA A 980 -23.68 -25.77 -8.44
N ARG A 981 -23.41 -26.76 -7.57
CA ARG A 981 -22.70 -26.52 -6.31
C ARG A 981 -21.26 -26.06 -6.53
N ASP A 982 -20.55 -26.70 -7.46
CA ASP A 982 -19.15 -26.34 -7.77
C ASP A 982 -19.12 -24.99 -8.52
N VAL A 983 -20.04 -24.77 -9.45
CA VAL A 983 -20.20 -23.48 -10.16
C VAL A 983 -20.50 -22.35 -9.17
N ALA A 984 -21.39 -22.57 -8.20
CA ALA A 984 -21.68 -21.60 -7.14
C ALA A 984 -20.47 -21.30 -6.26
N SER A 985 -19.64 -22.31 -5.97
CA SER A 985 -18.42 -22.12 -5.17
C SER A 985 -17.39 -21.24 -5.89
N VAL A 986 -17.24 -21.40 -7.22
CA VAL A 986 -16.36 -20.54 -8.02
C VAL A 986 -16.90 -19.10 -8.07
N ILE A 987 -18.20 -18.90 -8.27
CA ILE A 987 -18.82 -17.56 -8.26
C ILE A 987 -18.60 -16.87 -6.91
N ARG A 988 -18.79 -17.60 -5.80
CA ARG A 988 -18.49 -17.09 -4.46
C ARG A 988 -17.02 -16.75 -4.27
N SER A 989 -16.11 -17.51 -4.87
CA SER A 989 -14.67 -17.21 -4.86
C SER A 989 -14.32 -15.94 -5.66
N ILE A 990 -15.01 -15.68 -6.78
CA ILE A 990 -14.91 -14.41 -7.54
C ILE A 990 -15.43 -13.24 -6.72
N ASP A 991 -16.59 -13.39 -6.09
CA ASP A 991 -17.18 -12.37 -5.20
C ASP A 991 -16.22 -11.99 -4.07
N ALA A 992 -15.65 -13.00 -3.41
CA ALA A 992 -14.70 -12.86 -2.32
C ALA A 992 -13.41 -12.15 -2.75
N ALA A 993 -12.94 -12.38 -3.98
CA ALA A 993 -11.76 -11.70 -4.51
C ALA A 993 -12.01 -10.19 -4.68
N ALA A 994 -13.15 -9.79 -5.25
CA ALA A 994 -13.54 -8.38 -5.38
C ALA A 994 -13.72 -7.69 -4.01
N ALA A 995 -14.39 -8.36 -3.07
CA ALA A 995 -14.58 -7.83 -1.72
C ALA A 995 -13.25 -7.65 -0.99
N ALA A 996 -12.33 -8.62 -1.12
CA ALA A 996 -10.99 -8.52 -0.55
C ALA A 996 -10.19 -7.36 -1.18
N ALA A 997 -10.32 -7.11 -2.48
CA ALA A 997 -9.67 -5.98 -3.14
C ALA A 997 -10.21 -4.63 -2.65
N LEU A 998 -11.53 -4.50 -2.47
CA LEU A 998 -12.14 -3.28 -1.92
C LEU A 998 -11.64 -3.00 -0.49
N VAL A 999 -11.66 -4.01 0.38
CA VAL A 999 -11.15 -3.88 1.76
C VAL A 999 -9.68 -3.48 1.78
N ARG A 1000 -8.84 -4.04 0.90
CA ARG A 1000 -7.43 -3.61 0.77
C ARG A 1000 -7.32 -2.17 0.29
N ALA A 1001 -8.14 -1.75 -0.67
CA ALA A 1001 -8.13 -0.40 -1.23
C ALA A 1001 -8.55 0.66 -0.21
N GLU A 1002 -9.59 0.41 0.58
CA GLU A 1002 -10.11 1.34 1.59
C GLU A 1002 -9.13 1.58 2.75
N LYS A 1003 -8.25 0.60 3.05
CA LYS A 1003 -7.16 0.78 4.02
C LYS A 1003 -6.15 1.86 3.61
N ILE A 1004 -5.99 2.12 2.30
CA ILE A 1004 -5.02 3.11 1.78
C ILE A 1004 -5.67 4.49 1.75
N ALA A 1005 -6.84 4.58 1.14
CA ALA A 1005 -7.61 5.81 1.02
C ALA A 1005 -9.09 5.49 0.86
N PRO A 1006 -10.01 6.32 1.41
CA PRO A 1006 -11.44 6.11 1.24
C PRO A 1006 -11.85 6.08 -0.24
N ASP A 1007 -12.92 5.35 -0.56
CA ASP A 1007 -13.54 5.35 -1.89
C ASP A 1007 -14.42 6.58 -2.07
N GLU A 1008 -13.80 7.71 -2.46
CA GLU A 1008 -14.50 8.96 -2.70
C GLU A 1008 -15.54 8.80 -3.82
N GLY A 1009 -16.83 8.84 -3.44
CA GLY A 1009 -17.95 8.76 -4.38
C GLY A 1009 -18.34 7.35 -4.83
N GLY A 1010 -17.79 6.28 -4.22
CA GLY A 1010 -18.17 4.89 -4.55
C GLY A 1010 -17.67 4.40 -5.92
N LYS A 1011 -16.64 5.06 -6.48
CA LYS A 1011 -16.10 4.77 -7.83
C LYS A 1011 -15.47 3.38 -7.86
N LEU A 1012 -14.71 3.02 -6.83
CA LEU A 1012 -14.01 1.73 -6.75
C LEU A 1012 -14.99 0.59 -6.53
N ALA A 1013 -15.95 0.76 -5.62
CA ALA A 1013 -17.02 -0.20 -5.41
C ALA A 1013 -17.78 -0.48 -6.73
N SER A 1014 -18.16 0.56 -7.47
CA SER A 1014 -18.85 0.44 -8.76
C SER A 1014 -18.01 -0.29 -9.82
N ALA A 1015 -16.71 0.02 -9.90
CA ALA A 1015 -15.81 -0.63 -10.86
C ALA A 1015 -15.57 -2.12 -10.54
N LEU A 1016 -15.43 -2.46 -9.25
CA LEU A 1016 -15.27 -3.84 -8.79
C LEU A 1016 -16.55 -4.65 -8.97
N ASP A 1017 -17.73 -4.05 -8.78
CA ASP A 1017 -19.01 -4.69 -9.08
C ASP A 1017 -19.17 -4.95 -10.59
N ALA A 1018 -18.84 -3.98 -11.44
CA ALA A 1018 -18.86 -4.16 -12.89
C ALA A 1018 -17.88 -5.25 -13.37
N TRP A 1019 -16.71 -5.36 -12.74
CA TRP A 1019 -15.76 -6.45 -13.00
C TRP A 1019 -16.32 -7.81 -12.56
N ARG A 1020 -16.90 -7.87 -11.37
CA ARG A 1020 -17.47 -9.09 -10.77
C ARG A 1020 -18.58 -9.66 -11.65
N GLU A 1021 -19.52 -8.82 -12.09
CA GLU A 1021 -20.61 -9.21 -12.98
C GLU A 1021 -20.10 -9.75 -14.32
N ARG A 1022 -19.18 -9.02 -14.97
CA ARG A 1022 -18.55 -9.45 -16.23
C ARG A 1022 -17.81 -10.78 -16.09
N THR A 1023 -17.07 -10.95 -15.01
CA THR A 1023 -16.25 -12.15 -14.75
C THR A 1023 -17.11 -13.37 -14.44
N ALA A 1024 -18.09 -13.23 -13.55
CA ALA A 1024 -19.04 -14.30 -13.22
C ALA A 1024 -19.88 -14.70 -14.46
N SER A 1025 -20.28 -13.73 -15.28
CA SER A 1025 -20.96 -14.00 -16.55
C SER A 1025 -20.06 -14.75 -17.55
N THR A 1026 -18.82 -14.28 -17.76
CA THR A 1026 -17.84 -14.93 -18.67
C THR A 1026 -17.61 -16.39 -18.29
N PHE A 1027 -17.41 -16.65 -17.00
CA PHE A 1027 -17.28 -17.99 -16.45
C PHE A 1027 -18.52 -18.84 -16.70
N THR A 1028 -19.70 -18.34 -16.32
CA THR A 1028 -20.97 -19.09 -16.42
C THR A 1028 -21.38 -19.38 -17.86
N VAL A 1029 -21.15 -18.44 -18.78
CA VAL A 1029 -21.38 -18.64 -20.23
C VAL A 1029 -20.44 -19.71 -20.76
N SER A 1030 -19.14 -19.61 -20.48
CA SER A 1030 -18.15 -20.57 -20.98
C SER A 1030 -18.39 -21.99 -20.44
N TYR A 1031 -18.81 -22.09 -19.18
CA TYR A 1031 -19.22 -23.36 -18.57
C TYR A 1031 -20.48 -23.94 -19.23
N ARG A 1032 -21.50 -23.11 -19.47
CA ARG A 1032 -22.76 -23.54 -20.10
C ARG A 1032 -22.54 -24.00 -21.53
N ASP A 1033 -21.73 -23.28 -22.30
CA ASP A 1033 -21.41 -23.61 -23.69
C ASP A 1033 -20.72 -24.97 -23.78
N ALA A 1034 -19.77 -25.26 -22.88
CA ALA A 1034 -19.06 -26.54 -22.82
C ALA A 1034 -19.93 -27.70 -22.29
N MET A 1035 -20.94 -27.43 -21.46
CA MET A 1035 -21.83 -28.44 -20.88
C MET A 1035 -22.90 -29.00 -21.86
N SER A 1036 -22.96 -28.48 -23.09
CA SER A 1036 -24.09 -28.62 -24.02
C SER A 1036 -24.27 -30.01 -24.67
N ALA A 1037 -24.63 -31.06 -23.91
CA ALA A 1037 -25.21 -32.29 -24.48
C ALA A 1037 -25.95 -33.27 -23.52
N ASP A 1038 -25.63 -33.33 -22.21
CA ASP A 1038 -25.89 -34.58 -21.43
C ASP A 1038 -26.94 -34.51 -20.30
N GLY A 1039 -27.77 -33.45 -20.26
CA GLY A 1039 -28.85 -33.34 -19.26
C GLY A 1039 -28.37 -33.22 -17.80
N LEU A 1040 -27.07 -32.97 -17.59
CA LEU A 1040 -26.47 -32.67 -16.27
C LEU A 1040 -26.83 -31.28 -15.77
N TRP A 1041 -27.13 -30.36 -16.69
CA TRP A 1041 -27.52 -28.98 -16.44
C TRP A 1041 -28.88 -28.68 -17.08
N PRO A 1042 -29.76 -27.88 -16.44
CA PRO A 1042 -31.07 -27.58 -17.01
C PRO A 1042 -30.95 -26.84 -18.34
N ALA A 1043 -31.67 -27.31 -19.36
CA ALA A 1043 -31.77 -26.64 -20.66
C ALA A 1043 -32.57 -25.32 -20.56
N ASP A 1044 -33.56 -25.25 -19.66
CA ASP A 1044 -34.26 -24.00 -19.35
C ASP A 1044 -33.32 -23.07 -18.57
N THR A 1045 -33.03 -21.91 -19.17
CA THR A 1045 -32.12 -20.92 -18.57
C THR A 1045 -32.68 -20.39 -17.25
N GLY A 1046 -34.00 -20.23 -17.12
CA GLY A 1046 -34.62 -19.81 -15.87
C GLY A 1046 -34.46 -20.83 -14.75
N ALA A 1047 -34.60 -22.12 -15.05
CA ALA A 1047 -34.38 -23.21 -14.09
C ALA A 1047 -32.91 -23.33 -13.67
N ALA A 1048 -31.98 -23.19 -14.62
CA ALA A 1048 -30.55 -23.16 -14.36
C ALA A 1048 -30.16 -22.01 -13.41
N GLU A 1049 -30.68 -20.80 -13.66
CA GLU A 1049 -30.42 -19.63 -12.82
C GLU A 1049 -31.00 -19.77 -11.42
N ARG A 1050 -32.22 -20.29 -11.27
CA ARG A 1050 -32.82 -20.56 -9.95
C ARG A 1050 -31.98 -21.56 -9.17
N MET A 1051 -31.56 -22.65 -9.81
CA MET A 1051 -30.72 -23.67 -9.18
C MET A 1051 -29.36 -23.10 -8.77
N LEU A 1052 -28.70 -22.32 -9.63
CA LEU A 1052 -27.42 -21.69 -9.30
C LEU A 1052 -27.57 -20.70 -8.13
N LYS A 1053 -28.59 -19.85 -8.15
CA LYS A 1053 -28.91 -18.91 -7.07
C LYS A 1053 -29.10 -19.62 -5.74
N PHE A 1054 -29.80 -20.75 -5.72
CA PHE A 1054 -29.97 -21.56 -4.51
C PHE A 1054 -28.62 -21.99 -3.91
N PHE A 1055 -27.72 -22.56 -4.74
CA PHE A 1055 -26.41 -23.03 -4.27
C PHE A 1055 -25.45 -21.89 -3.91
N VAL A 1056 -25.56 -20.71 -4.54
CA VAL A 1056 -24.81 -19.51 -4.14
C VAL A 1056 -25.20 -19.07 -2.73
N ILE A 1057 -26.49 -19.10 -2.39
CA ILE A 1057 -26.94 -18.81 -1.02
C ILE A 1057 -26.50 -19.89 -0.04
N GLU A 1058 -26.62 -21.18 -0.40
CA GLU A 1058 -26.14 -22.27 0.46
C GLU A 1058 -24.67 -22.06 0.85
N LYS A 1059 -23.83 -21.76 -0.14
CA LYS A 1059 -22.40 -21.52 0.07
C LYS A 1059 -22.15 -20.25 0.89
N LEU A 1060 -22.88 -19.16 0.64
CA LEU A 1060 -22.80 -17.93 1.42
C LEU A 1060 -23.13 -18.16 2.91
N VAL A 1061 -24.18 -18.93 3.21
CA VAL A 1061 -24.57 -19.28 4.59
C VAL A 1061 -23.49 -20.12 5.27
N ASP A 1062 -22.90 -21.09 4.57
CA ASP A 1062 -21.79 -21.89 5.09
C ASP A 1062 -20.54 -21.04 5.34
N ASP A 1063 -20.16 -20.17 4.40
CA ASP A 1063 -18.98 -19.31 4.49
C ASP A 1063 -19.04 -18.36 5.71
N ILE A 1064 -20.17 -17.69 5.94
CA ILE A 1064 -20.36 -16.79 7.09
C ILE A 1064 -20.39 -17.62 8.38
N GLY A 1065 -21.11 -18.75 8.37
CA GLY A 1065 -21.17 -19.65 9.51
C GLY A 1065 -19.79 -20.17 9.93
N GLN A 1066 -18.89 -20.39 8.97
CA GLN A 1066 -17.51 -20.78 9.20
C GLN A 1066 -16.70 -19.65 9.82
N SER A 1067 -16.76 -18.44 9.26
CA SER A 1067 -16.00 -17.30 9.80
C SER A 1067 -16.42 -16.94 11.23
N LEU A 1068 -17.71 -17.06 11.56
CA LEU A 1068 -18.20 -16.88 12.93
C LEU A 1068 -17.77 -17.99 13.91
N ALA A 1069 -17.44 -19.19 13.41
CA ALA A 1069 -17.04 -20.32 14.24
C ALA A 1069 -15.51 -20.46 14.39
N GLY A 1070 -14.75 -19.68 13.63
CA GLY A 1070 -13.29 -19.77 13.56
C GLY A 1070 -12.67 -18.40 13.31
N ASP A 1071 -12.04 -18.24 12.14
CA ASP A 1071 -11.36 -17.00 11.77
C ASP A 1071 -12.33 -15.95 11.19
N THR A 1072 -12.49 -14.84 11.91
CA THR A 1072 -13.37 -13.73 11.56
C THR A 1072 -12.75 -12.75 10.57
N THR A 1073 -11.49 -12.90 10.16
CA THR A 1073 -10.81 -11.98 9.22
C THR A 1073 -11.55 -11.84 7.88
N ARG A 1074 -12.20 -12.91 7.42
CA ARG A 1074 -12.97 -12.93 6.16
C ARG A 1074 -14.41 -12.44 6.31
N LEU A 1075 -14.88 -12.24 7.54
CA LEU A 1075 -16.27 -11.93 7.84
C LEU A 1075 -16.73 -10.61 7.20
N PRO A 1076 -15.98 -9.49 7.24
CA PRO A 1076 -16.44 -8.22 6.66
C PRO A 1076 -16.76 -8.33 5.16
N ALA A 1077 -15.91 -9.01 4.39
CA ALA A 1077 -16.11 -9.25 2.96
C ALA A 1077 -17.35 -10.11 2.69
N GLN A 1078 -17.55 -11.18 3.47
CA GLN A 1078 -18.72 -12.06 3.35
C GLN A 1078 -20.03 -11.35 3.73
N LEU A 1079 -20.01 -10.45 4.72
CA LEU A 1079 -21.17 -9.64 5.10
C LEU A 1079 -21.54 -8.66 3.99
N ALA A 1080 -20.56 -7.99 3.38
CA ALA A 1080 -20.80 -7.12 2.23
C ALA A 1080 -21.46 -7.88 1.06
N ASP A 1081 -20.97 -9.08 0.75
CA ASP A 1081 -21.57 -9.95 -0.25
C ASP A 1081 -23.00 -10.37 0.11
N ALA A 1082 -23.25 -10.72 1.38
CA ALA A 1082 -24.58 -11.10 1.85
C ALA A 1082 -25.59 -9.97 1.73
N ALA A 1083 -25.19 -8.73 2.06
CA ALA A 1083 -26.02 -7.54 1.87
C ALA A 1083 -26.33 -7.25 0.39
N ARG A 1084 -25.64 -7.88 -0.57
CA ARG A 1084 -25.95 -7.77 -2.00
C ARG A 1084 -26.77 -8.95 -2.52
N ILE A 1085 -26.41 -10.17 -2.13
CA ILE A 1085 -26.99 -11.42 -2.65
C ILE A 1085 -28.35 -11.72 -2.02
N LEU A 1086 -28.52 -11.41 -0.73
CA LEU A 1086 -29.77 -11.68 -0.03
C LEU A 1086 -30.88 -10.75 -0.56
N PRO A 1087 -32.10 -11.27 -0.77
CA PRO A 1087 -33.22 -10.50 -1.26
C PRO A 1087 -33.60 -9.38 -0.27
N GLU A 1088 -34.08 -8.26 -0.81
CA GLU A 1088 -34.65 -7.15 -0.03
C GLU A 1088 -36.02 -7.47 0.56
#